data_AF-Q0RNM0-F1
#
_entry.id   AF-Q0RNM0-F1
#
_cell.length_a   1.000
_cell.length_b   1.000
_cell.length_c   1.000
_cell.angle_alpha   90.00
_cell.angle_beta   90.00
_cell.angle_gamma   90.00
#
_symmetry.space_group_name_H-M   'P 1'
#
loop_
_entity.id
_entity.type
_entity.pdbx_description
1 polymer ?
#
loop_
_entity_poly.entity_id
_entity_poly.type
_entity_poly.pdbx_seq_one_letter_code
_entity_poly.pdbx_strand_id
1 'polypeptide(L)'
;MAGDVPVDERALITPADAATTRSLRAAPARTDAGDPATGGDAATDGATPARPTGADGGERTLHRYGRVQVLGRPRDDAPDGPRLLAARAGAGLLPPADGSVVSTTGVSPGLNRAETLGLDAFRLRASAAYRRLKQDRPRDGHAWDMDRPCTDVPPPRGSTGPGPDRPGPRAVANGQSLLQSPLMTLTAAGAADATGDSGPAAGLAANTAGSPTSSKLEGSVAIGLILVEGPTADLQFAAAERTKVVAEVQNGLSWYATTNPAADLTFSYDIQLVRLSVPADPKANDLEALWRDPAMSRLGYAATFDGVYDYVDALRARLGTRWAYCAFFTKYPLGYFAYSSVGGPRIVMSYANDGWGPDNIDRVFTHETGHIFGAPDEYGGAGCDCGGAWGAFGVPNGNCDTCAPAPADCLMRSNSFALCRYTPGQIGWGHGVGGNPALVQSKGLGRTGNFDAVVPSAFAGITHVWRDNDATGFPWRDPWQTAQSLGRVDALTMVQSTLANPGPLEVAVRVGSTLSFLWRDSTGAFAWHDPKQLTQGVGGVPSLVQSRLGTKGNFELLIPAADVGILHLWRNHDVHGYPWSAPKLFGANLGRVDAVSLIHGTLGGGAGMLEAVARVGSRLVHLTRDNTAVWRTGPVFGEGVAGNPALIQSSFADGARNFEVVVPAAGGGLIHYYRNNGAPTPFWSGPRPFAASLGTVDAVSMIQSNFDGHLEVLARVGDELHMVWRTSGAGATWSTPRRVF
;
A
#
# COMPACT_ATOMS: atom_id res chain seq x y z
N MET A 1 1.32 15.81 -14.34
CA MET A 1 1.88 14.89 -15.36
C MET A 1 1.27 13.52 -15.14
N ALA A 2 0.26 13.13 -15.92
CA ALA A 2 -0.45 11.86 -15.73
C ALA A 2 0.08 10.80 -16.71
N GLY A 3 0.74 9.77 -16.18
CA GLY A 3 0.97 8.48 -16.85
C GLY A 3 1.51 8.51 -18.29
N ASP A 4 2.79 8.82 -18.48
CA ASP A 4 3.50 8.26 -19.64
C ASP A 4 3.53 6.74 -19.48
N VAL A 5 2.90 6.03 -20.42
CA VAL A 5 2.89 4.55 -20.45
C VAL A 5 4.31 4.08 -20.80
N PRO A 6 5.00 3.32 -19.93
CA PRO A 6 6.30 2.75 -20.26
C PRO A 6 6.18 1.80 -21.46
N VAL A 7 7.20 1.77 -22.32
CA VAL A 7 7.13 1.12 -23.65
C VAL A 7 7.26 -0.43 -23.58
N ASP A 8 7.27 -1.02 -22.38
CA ASP A 8 7.50 -2.45 -22.14
C ASP A 8 6.36 -3.13 -21.33
N GLU A 9 5.15 -3.18 -21.90
CA GLU A 9 4.08 -4.13 -21.51
C GLU A 9 3.28 -4.50 -22.79
N ARG A 10 3.16 -5.80 -23.12
CA ARG A 10 2.87 -6.25 -24.50
C ARG A 10 1.41 -6.13 -24.95
N ALA A 11 1.21 -5.72 -26.21
CA ALA A 11 -0.06 -5.80 -26.93
C ALA A 11 0.16 -6.24 -28.39
N LEU A 12 -0.72 -7.10 -28.94
CA LEU A 12 -0.71 -7.45 -30.37
C LEU A 12 -2.06 -8.06 -30.82
N ILE A 13 -2.68 -7.45 -31.85
CA ILE A 13 -3.86 -7.95 -32.58
C ILE A 13 -3.71 -7.53 -34.05
N THR A 14 -4.02 -8.40 -35.00
CA THR A 14 -4.05 -8.08 -36.45
C THR A 14 -5.33 -8.59 -37.12
N PRO A 15 -6.31 -7.71 -37.40
CA PRO A 15 -7.40 -7.97 -38.34
C PRO A 15 -6.95 -7.64 -39.77
N ALA A 16 -7.30 -8.49 -40.75
CA ALA A 16 -6.95 -8.30 -42.15
C ALA A 16 -7.90 -7.31 -42.85
N ASP A 17 -7.39 -6.60 -43.87
CA ASP A 17 -8.20 -5.71 -44.71
C ASP A 17 -8.17 -6.14 -46.18
N ALA A 18 -9.25 -5.81 -46.90
CA ALA A 18 -9.49 -6.32 -48.24
C ALA A 18 -8.57 -5.67 -49.30
N ALA A 19 -7.73 -6.50 -49.93
CA ALA A 19 -7.14 -6.36 -51.26
C ALA A 19 -6.86 -4.93 -51.80
N THR A 20 -5.61 -4.48 -51.72
CA THR A 20 -4.86 -4.01 -52.92
C THR A 20 -3.35 -3.95 -52.67
N THR A 21 -2.57 -4.01 -53.75
CA THR A 21 -1.12 -4.28 -53.74
C THR A 21 -0.27 -3.03 -53.98
N ARG A 22 0.75 -2.80 -53.13
CA ARG A 22 2.19 -2.80 -53.53
C ARG A 22 3.15 -2.54 -52.37
N SER A 23 4.35 -3.10 -52.51
CA SER A 23 5.44 -3.22 -51.54
C SER A 23 6.37 -2.01 -51.41
N LEU A 24 7.04 -1.88 -50.27
CA LEU A 24 8.48 -1.55 -50.22
C LEU A 24 9.16 -2.23 -49.00
N ARG A 25 10.39 -2.73 -49.17
CA ARG A 25 11.19 -3.46 -48.16
C ARG A 25 12.21 -2.55 -47.46
N ALA A 26 12.69 -2.96 -46.28
CA ALA A 26 13.99 -2.57 -45.73
C ALA A 26 14.87 -3.82 -45.50
N ALA A 27 16.20 -3.65 -45.44
CA ALA A 27 17.21 -4.70 -45.63
C ALA A 27 17.88 -5.18 -44.32
N PRO A 28 18.56 -6.36 -44.32
CA PRO A 28 19.32 -6.85 -43.16
C PRO A 28 20.71 -6.19 -43.03
N ALA A 29 21.25 -6.21 -41.80
CA ALA A 29 22.58 -5.69 -41.49
C ALA A 29 23.72 -6.63 -41.95
N ARG A 30 24.91 -6.05 -42.18
CA ARG A 30 26.11 -6.74 -42.66
C ARG A 30 26.82 -7.56 -41.58
N THR A 31 27.42 -8.66 -42.01
CA THR A 31 28.61 -9.28 -41.40
C THR A 31 29.87 -8.76 -42.10
N ASP A 32 31.00 -8.67 -41.38
CA ASP A 32 32.36 -8.80 -41.93
C ASP A 32 33.28 -9.39 -40.84
N ALA A 33 34.38 -10.04 -41.26
CA ALA A 33 35.06 -11.10 -40.49
C ALA A 33 36.46 -10.74 -39.93
N GLY A 34 36.99 -11.59 -39.03
CA GLY A 34 38.36 -11.53 -38.50
C GLY A 34 38.74 -12.73 -37.60
N ASP A 35 39.49 -13.68 -38.17
CA ASP A 35 40.01 -14.96 -37.64
C ASP A 35 41.26 -14.80 -36.69
N PRO A 36 41.87 -15.88 -36.13
CA PRO A 36 41.34 -17.11 -35.50
C PRO A 36 42.14 -17.61 -34.23
N ALA A 37 41.80 -18.82 -33.73
CA ALA A 37 42.61 -19.75 -32.87
C ALA A 37 42.83 -19.35 -31.39
N THR A 38 42.86 -20.20 -30.35
CA THR A 38 42.69 -21.67 -30.08
C THR A 38 41.86 -21.86 -28.78
N GLY A 39 41.34 -23.02 -28.34
CA GLY A 39 41.38 -24.42 -28.81
C GLY A 39 41.82 -25.40 -27.70
N GLY A 40 40.98 -26.38 -27.29
CA GLY A 40 41.27 -27.37 -26.22
C GLY A 40 40.01 -28.01 -25.58
N ASP A 41 39.95 -29.34 -25.64
CA ASP A 41 38.80 -30.24 -25.41
C ASP A 41 38.30 -30.48 -23.96
N ALA A 42 37.12 -31.12 -23.90
CA ALA A 42 36.65 -32.11 -22.90
C ALA A 42 36.24 -31.66 -21.47
N ALA A 43 35.32 -32.33 -20.77
CA ALA A 43 34.20 -33.20 -21.18
C ALA A 43 33.24 -33.47 -19.98
N THR A 44 31.94 -33.55 -20.28
CA THR A 44 30.89 -34.41 -19.66
C THR A 44 30.51 -34.31 -18.16
N ASP A 45 29.27 -34.75 -17.90
CA ASP A 45 28.56 -35.00 -16.63
C ASP A 45 28.08 -33.78 -15.81
N GLY A 46 26.85 -33.77 -15.26
CA GLY A 46 25.79 -34.77 -15.35
C GLY A 46 24.44 -34.26 -14.83
N ALA A 47 23.37 -34.58 -15.57
CA ALA A 47 22.00 -34.07 -15.47
C ALA A 47 21.25 -34.25 -14.12
N THR A 48 20.29 -33.36 -13.86
CA THR A 48 18.91 -33.68 -13.41
C THR A 48 17.99 -32.48 -13.71
N PRO A 49 16.65 -32.66 -13.88
CA PRO A 49 16.04 -32.21 -15.13
C PRO A 49 14.98 -31.11 -14.98
N ALA A 50 15.02 -30.15 -15.91
CA ALA A 50 13.89 -29.24 -16.13
C ALA A 50 12.71 -30.00 -16.77
N ARG A 51 11.55 -29.98 -16.09
CA ARG A 51 10.28 -30.49 -16.63
C ARG A 51 9.73 -29.48 -17.65
N PRO A 52 9.17 -29.91 -18.80
CA PRO A 52 9.13 -29.05 -19.99
C PRO A 52 8.04 -27.97 -19.95
N THR A 53 8.37 -26.82 -20.57
CA THR A 53 7.42 -25.77 -20.96
C THR A 53 6.49 -26.29 -22.07
N GLY A 54 5.24 -26.55 -21.72
CA GLY A 54 4.22 -27.00 -22.66
C GLY A 54 3.58 -25.86 -23.46
N ALA A 55 3.93 -25.77 -24.74
CA ALA A 55 3.18 -25.21 -25.86
C ALA A 55 2.19 -24.05 -25.61
N ASP A 56 2.63 -22.81 -25.89
CA ASP A 56 1.72 -21.67 -26.16
C ASP A 56 1.04 -21.83 -27.52
N GLY A 57 -0.29 -21.93 -27.53
CA GLY A 57 -1.07 -22.03 -28.77
C GLY A 57 -2.57 -21.75 -28.57
N GLY A 58 -2.96 -20.47 -28.57
CA GLY A 58 -4.38 -20.08 -28.70
C GLY A 58 -4.91 -18.94 -27.81
N GLU A 59 -4.09 -17.97 -27.40
CA GLU A 59 -4.46 -17.05 -26.29
C GLU A 59 -5.35 -15.85 -26.67
N ARG A 60 -6.25 -15.48 -25.74
CA ARG A 60 -7.13 -14.30 -25.83
C ARG A 60 -7.61 -13.78 -24.45
N THR A 61 -6.82 -12.95 -23.78
CA THR A 61 -7.23 -12.16 -22.59
C THR A 61 -7.81 -10.82 -23.02
N LEU A 62 -9.04 -10.44 -22.66
CA LEU A 62 -9.67 -9.31 -23.36
C LEU A 62 -9.85 -7.98 -22.65
N HIS A 63 -9.92 -7.89 -21.32
CA HIS A 63 -9.68 -6.65 -20.57
C HIS A 63 -9.24 -6.93 -19.13
N ARG A 64 -8.13 -6.29 -18.72
CA ARG A 64 -7.75 -6.06 -17.33
C ARG A 64 -6.76 -4.89 -17.29
N TYR A 65 -7.06 -3.84 -16.53
CA TYR A 65 -6.23 -2.62 -16.49
C TYR A 65 -5.98 -2.12 -15.06
N GLY A 66 -5.10 -2.85 -14.36
CA GLY A 66 -4.02 -2.26 -13.57
C GLY A 66 -2.77 -2.18 -14.46
N ARG A 67 -1.72 -2.97 -14.18
CA ARG A 67 -0.58 -3.24 -15.10
C ARG A 67 -0.96 -4.18 -16.27
N VAL A 68 -1.93 -3.69 -17.03
CA VAL A 68 -2.26 -3.92 -18.44
C VAL A 68 -2.00 -5.31 -19.06
N GLN A 69 -3.07 -6.00 -19.48
CA GLN A 69 -3.01 -6.68 -20.79
C GLN A 69 -4.34 -7.03 -21.46
N VAL A 70 -4.31 -6.96 -22.80
CA VAL A 70 -5.35 -7.39 -23.73
C VAL A 70 -4.75 -7.95 -25.01
N LEU A 71 -5.12 -9.18 -25.36
CA LEU A 71 -4.63 -10.01 -26.46
C LEU A 71 -5.79 -10.82 -27.06
N GLY A 72 -5.68 -11.24 -28.32
CA GLY A 72 -6.67 -12.16 -28.90
C GLY A 72 -6.31 -12.81 -30.23
N ARG A 73 -6.53 -14.13 -30.34
CA ARG A 73 -6.37 -14.92 -31.58
C ARG A 73 -7.41 -16.04 -31.78
N PRO A 74 -8.18 -15.96 -32.86
CA PRO A 74 -8.65 -17.13 -33.64
C PRO A 74 -8.54 -16.87 -35.16
N ARG A 75 -8.35 -17.81 -36.09
CA ARG A 75 -8.21 -19.29 -36.11
C ARG A 75 -7.45 -19.62 -37.42
N ASP A 76 -6.71 -20.72 -37.51
CA ASP A 76 -6.13 -21.17 -38.79
C ASP A 76 -7.22 -21.78 -39.69
N ASP A 77 -7.21 -21.45 -40.99
CA ASP A 77 -8.22 -21.88 -41.96
C ASP A 77 -8.00 -23.34 -42.43
N ALA A 78 -9.09 -24.12 -42.51
CA ALA A 78 -9.10 -25.52 -42.93
C ALA A 78 -9.41 -25.69 -44.44
N PRO A 79 -9.06 -26.85 -45.03
CA PRO A 79 -10.07 -27.91 -45.21
C PRO A 79 -9.53 -29.30 -44.78
N ASP A 80 -10.31 -30.32 -44.38
CA ASP A 80 -11.39 -31.00 -45.11
C ASP A 80 -12.34 -31.79 -44.17
N GLY A 81 -13.57 -32.07 -44.63
CA GLY A 81 -14.31 -33.30 -44.28
C GLY A 81 -15.31 -33.26 -43.10
N PRO A 82 -16.56 -33.78 -43.25
CA PRO A 82 -17.59 -33.71 -42.22
C PRO A 82 -17.67 -34.96 -41.32
N ARG A 83 -17.81 -34.79 -39.99
CA ARG A 83 -18.41 -35.80 -39.10
C ARG A 83 -19.26 -35.16 -37.98
N LEU A 84 -20.52 -35.61 -37.88
CA LEU A 84 -21.36 -35.37 -36.70
C LEU A 84 -20.89 -36.23 -35.54
N LEU A 85 -20.99 -35.72 -34.30
CA LEU A 85 -21.94 -36.21 -33.29
C LEU A 85 -21.85 -35.36 -32.00
N ALA A 86 -22.95 -35.31 -31.24
CA ALA A 86 -23.19 -34.33 -30.20
C ALA A 86 -22.81 -34.78 -28.78
N ALA A 87 -22.52 -33.82 -27.88
CA ALA A 87 -22.99 -33.87 -26.49
C ALA A 87 -22.88 -32.50 -25.76
N ARG A 88 -23.98 -32.08 -25.12
CA ARG A 88 -24.07 -31.13 -23.98
C ARG A 88 -23.56 -29.69 -24.17
N ALA A 89 -24.40 -28.87 -24.80
CA ALA A 89 -24.54 -27.46 -24.42
C ALA A 89 -25.51 -27.34 -23.22
N GLY A 90 -25.24 -26.42 -22.29
CA GLY A 90 -26.10 -26.13 -21.15
C GLY A 90 -26.21 -24.62 -20.88
N ALA A 91 -27.44 -24.11 -20.86
CA ALA A 91 -27.83 -22.77 -20.38
C ALA A 91 -27.11 -21.56 -21.01
N GLY A 92 -27.15 -21.43 -22.34
CA GLY A 92 -27.08 -20.11 -22.97
C GLY A 92 -28.43 -19.40 -22.89
N LEU A 93 -28.48 -18.20 -22.30
CA LEU A 93 -29.67 -17.34 -22.33
C LEU A 93 -30.00 -16.96 -23.78
N LEU A 94 -31.20 -17.32 -24.23
CA LEU A 94 -31.74 -16.88 -25.52
C LEU A 94 -32.06 -15.38 -25.46
N PRO A 95 -31.70 -14.57 -26.48
CA PRO A 95 -32.13 -13.18 -26.55
C PRO A 95 -33.65 -13.08 -26.80
N PRO A 96 -34.37 -12.12 -26.20
CA PRO A 96 -35.78 -11.87 -26.49
C PRO A 96 -36.00 -11.47 -27.95
N ALA A 97 -37.12 -11.92 -28.53
CA ALA A 97 -37.43 -11.74 -29.95
C ALA A 97 -38.04 -10.36 -30.32
N ASP A 98 -37.78 -9.30 -29.53
CA ASP A 98 -38.45 -7.99 -29.65
C ASP A 98 -37.60 -6.89 -30.32
N GLY A 99 -36.37 -7.21 -30.74
CA GLY A 99 -35.50 -6.24 -31.43
C GLY A 99 -34.89 -5.15 -30.53
N SER A 100 -34.91 -5.33 -29.19
CA SER A 100 -34.36 -4.38 -28.20
C SER A 100 -32.83 -4.19 -28.22
N VAL A 101 -32.11 -4.81 -29.16
CA VAL A 101 -30.65 -4.68 -29.34
C VAL A 101 -30.33 -3.75 -30.50
N VAL A 102 -30.12 -2.46 -30.21
CA VAL A 102 -29.61 -1.51 -31.21
C VAL A 102 -28.19 -1.89 -31.63
N SER A 103 -28.00 -2.09 -32.93
CA SER A 103 -26.70 -2.39 -33.53
C SER A 103 -25.76 -1.20 -33.43
N THR A 104 -24.55 -1.42 -32.92
CA THR A 104 -23.40 -0.52 -33.11
C THR A 104 -22.43 -1.20 -34.06
N THR A 105 -22.28 -0.63 -35.24
CA THR A 105 -21.44 -1.12 -36.35
C THR A 105 -19.99 -1.36 -35.92
N GLY A 106 -19.41 -2.50 -36.30
CA GLY A 106 -17.97 -2.78 -36.11
C GLY A 106 -17.59 -3.95 -35.19
N VAL A 107 -18.40 -5.01 -35.10
CA VAL A 107 -17.98 -6.23 -34.39
C VAL A 107 -16.77 -6.86 -35.10
N SER A 108 -15.58 -6.74 -34.51
CA SER A 108 -14.42 -7.50 -34.94
C SER A 108 -14.70 -9.00 -34.75
N PRO A 109 -14.46 -9.88 -35.75
CA PRO A 109 -14.89 -11.27 -35.69
C PRO A 109 -14.51 -11.98 -34.39
N GLY A 110 -15.53 -12.37 -33.62
CA GLY A 110 -15.38 -13.11 -32.37
C GLY A 110 -15.36 -12.29 -31.08
N LEU A 111 -15.33 -10.95 -31.09
CA LEU A 111 -15.48 -10.13 -29.86
C LEU A 111 -16.94 -10.05 -29.42
N ASN A 112 -17.19 -10.09 -28.11
CA ASN A 112 -18.49 -9.73 -27.53
C ASN A 112 -18.64 -8.20 -27.40
N ARG A 113 -19.84 -7.71 -27.03
CA ARG A 113 -20.14 -6.26 -26.95
C ARG A 113 -19.25 -5.53 -25.93
N ALA A 114 -19.05 -6.08 -24.73
CA ALA A 114 -18.24 -5.45 -23.68
C ALA A 114 -16.75 -5.44 -24.06
N GLU A 115 -16.27 -6.51 -24.68
CA GLU A 115 -14.90 -6.62 -25.20
C GLU A 115 -14.64 -5.63 -26.35
N THR A 116 -15.61 -5.44 -27.24
CA THR A 116 -15.49 -4.45 -28.33
C THR A 116 -15.41 -3.04 -27.75
N LEU A 117 -16.31 -2.70 -26.83
CA LEU A 117 -16.38 -1.36 -26.23
C LEU A 117 -15.16 -1.03 -25.37
N GLY A 118 -14.64 -2.00 -24.61
CA GLY A 118 -13.40 -1.83 -23.86
C GLY A 118 -12.17 -1.66 -24.76
N LEU A 119 -12.13 -2.33 -25.93
CA LEU A 119 -11.04 -2.22 -26.89
C LEU A 119 -11.04 -0.85 -27.58
N ASP A 120 -12.22 -0.35 -27.93
CA ASP A 120 -12.37 1.00 -28.46
C ASP A 120 -12.07 2.07 -27.41
N ALA A 121 -12.39 1.83 -26.14
CA ALA A 121 -11.99 2.69 -25.03
C ALA A 121 -10.46 2.69 -24.82
N PHE A 122 -9.79 1.54 -24.94
CA PHE A 122 -8.33 1.45 -24.92
C PHE A 122 -7.69 2.21 -26.10
N ARG A 123 -8.21 2.03 -27.32
CA ARG A 123 -7.79 2.77 -28.52
C ARG A 123 -7.97 4.29 -28.35
N LEU A 124 -9.10 4.71 -27.78
CA LEU A 124 -9.38 6.11 -27.48
C LEU A 124 -8.33 6.68 -26.50
N ARG A 125 -8.05 6.00 -25.38
CA ARG A 125 -7.00 6.41 -24.42
C ARG A 125 -5.61 6.51 -25.04
N ALA A 126 -5.26 5.59 -25.93
CA ALA A 126 -3.97 5.60 -26.65
C ALA A 126 -3.85 6.78 -27.64
N SER A 127 -4.96 7.37 -28.09
CA SER A 127 -4.96 8.43 -29.10
C SER A 127 -4.27 9.73 -28.61
N ALA A 128 -3.70 10.49 -29.55
CA ALA A 128 -3.15 11.80 -29.25
C ALA A 128 -4.24 12.83 -28.89
N ALA A 129 -5.45 12.68 -29.44
CA ALA A 129 -6.59 13.55 -29.15
C ALA A 129 -7.04 13.43 -27.69
N TYR A 130 -7.18 12.22 -27.17
CA TYR A 130 -7.51 11.98 -25.76
C TYR A 130 -6.42 12.56 -24.83
N ARG A 131 -5.14 12.34 -25.15
CA ARG A 131 -4.04 12.91 -24.36
C ARG A 131 -4.03 14.44 -24.33
N ARG A 132 -4.37 15.11 -25.44
CA ARG A 132 -4.56 16.58 -25.46
C ARG A 132 -5.76 17.01 -24.60
N LEU A 133 -6.92 16.37 -24.73
CA LEU A 133 -8.09 16.65 -23.88
C LEU A 133 -7.80 16.48 -22.37
N LYS A 134 -6.84 15.61 -22.00
CA LYS A 134 -6.40 15.44 -20.61
C LYS A 134 -5.41 16.49 -20.11
N GLN A 135 -4.75 17.20 -21.02
CA GLN A 135 -3.87 18.35 -20.76
C GLN A 135 -4.70 19.64 -20.72
N ASP A 136 -5.56 19.83 -21.71
CA ASP A 136 -6.43 21.01 -21.90
C ASP A 136 -7.83 20.79 -21.25
N ARG A 137 -7.89 20.07 -20.12
CA ARG A 137 -9.18 19.61 -19.58
C ARG A 137 -10.04 20.80 -19.10
N PRO A 138 -11.37 20.74 -19.29
CA PRO A 138 -12.25 21.78 -18.77
C PRO A 138 -12.07 21.96 -17.26
N ARG A 139 -12.03 23.23 -16.81
CA ARG A 139 -11.91 23.62 -15.40
C ARG A 139 -10.65 23.09 -14.68
N ASP A 140 -9.55 22.78 -15.37
CA ASP A 140 -8.31 22.39 -14.64
C ASP A 140 -7.79 23.53 -13.77
N GLY A 141 -7.33 23.21 -12.56
CA GLY A 141 -6.91 24.20 -11.56
C GLY A 141 -8.03 25.07 -10.98
N HIS A 142 -9.29 24.93 -11.40
CA HIS A 142 -10.42 25.53 -10.70
C HIS A 142 -10.71 24.77 -9.40
N ALA A 143 -11.20 25.49 -8.39
CA ALA A 143 -11.64 24.89 -7.14
C ALA A 143 -12.78 23.89 -7.36
N TRP A 144 -12.78 22.83 -6.55
CA TRP A 144 -13.91 21.91 -6.40
C TRP A 144 -15.01 22.62 -5.60
N ASP A 145 -16.09 23.00 -6.28
CA ASP A 145 -17.10 23.96 -5.81
C ASP A 145 -18.44 23.30 -5.43
N MET A 146 -18.38 22.01 -5.05
CA MET A 146 -19.56 21.25 -4.64
C MET A 146 -20.15 21.72 -3.32
N ASP A 147 -21.48 21.82 -3.25
CA ASP A 147 -22.24 22.47 -2.16
C ASP A 147 -22.88 21.49 -1.15
N ARG A 148 -22.69 20.18 -1.36
CA ARG A 148 -23.25 19.07 -0.58
C ARG A 148 -22.39 17.82 -0.77
N PRO A 149 -22.46 16.81 0.12
CA PRO A 149 -21.68 15.58 -0.03
C PRO A 149 -22.13 14.77 -1.25
N CYS A 150 -21.19 14.04 -1.87
CA CYS A 150 -21.46 13.00 -2.87
C CYS A 150 -21.68 11.62 -2.23
N THR A 151 -21.67 11.51 -0.91
CA THR A 151 -21.91 10.23 -0.22
C THR A 151 -23.37 9.97 0.13
N ASP A 152 -23.85 8.75 -0.10
CA ASP A 152 -25.05 8.20 0.55
C ASP A 152 -24.71 7.01 1.49
N VAL A 153 -25.64 6.69 2.39
CA VAL A 153 -25.63 5.44 3.15
C VAL A 153 -26.65 4.51 2.49
N PRO A 154 -26.24 3.35 1.97
CA PRO A 154 -27.15 2.47 1.27
C PRO A 154 -28.15 1.85 2.27
N PRO A 155 -29.40 1.58 1.86
CA PRO A 155 -30.37 0.92 2.71
C PRO A 155 -29.85 -0.48 3.14
N PRO A 156 -30.07 -0.91 4.40
CA PRO A 156 -29.74 -2.27 4.83
C PRO A 156 -30.50 -3.31 3.99
N ARG A 157 -29.85 -4.45 3.69
CA ARG A 157 -30.48 -5.54 2.93
C ARG A 157 -31.81 -5.98 3.54
N GLY A 158 -32.82 -6.19 2.70
CA GLY A 158 -34.15 -6.62 3.12
C GLY A 158 -35.00 -5.52 3.77
N SER A 159 -34.58 -4.24 3.70
CA SER A 159 -35.41 -3.13 4.15
C SER A 159 -36.49 -2.78 3.12
N THR A 160 -37.74 -2.67 3.58
CA THR A 160 -38.91 -2.37 2.75
C THR A 160 -39.30 -0.89 2.86
N GLY A 161 -38.49 -0.01 2.29
CA GLY A 161 -38.77 1.43 2.25
C GLY A 161 -38.04 2.15 1.11
N PRO A 162 -38.52 3.35 0.70
CA PRO A 162 -37.77 4.22 -0.20
C PRO A 162 -36.44 4.64 0.44
N GLY A 163 -35.42 4.90 -0.38
CA GLY A 163 -34.14 5.43 0.09
C GLY A 163 -34.32 6.79 0.79
N PRO A 164 -33.40 7.19 1.69
CA PRO A 164 -33.55 8.42 2.44
C PRO A 164 -33.49 9.67 1.54
N ASP A 165 -34.60 10.39 1.48
CA ASP A 165 -34.66 11.75 0.95
C ASP A 165 -33.76 12.69 1.77
N ARG A 166 -32.87 13.39 1.07
CA ARG A 166 -31.90 14.42 1.52
C ARG A 166 -30.58 13.95 2.18
N PRO A 167 -29.43 14.55 1.77
CA PRO A 167 -28.18 14.37 2.48
C PRO A 167 -28.20 15.09 3.84
N GLY A 168 -27.80 14.38 4.89
CA GLY A 168 -27.63 14.93 6.22
C GLY A 168 -26.64 14.09 7.01
N PRO A 169 -25.38 14.53 7.20
CA PRO A 169 -24.41 13.79 7.99
C PRO A 169 -24.79 13.87 9.48
N ARG A 170 -25.49 12.85 9.97
CA ARG A 170 -25.68 12.59 11.40
C ARG A 170 -25.37 11.15 11.76
N ALA A 171 -24.08 10.93 12.00
CA ALA A 171 -23.54 9.99 12.99
C ALA A 171 -24.31 8.67 13.19
N VAL A 172 -24.04 7.68 12.33
CA VAL A 172 -24.24 6.26 12.67
C VAL A 172 -22.98 5.44 12.36
N ALA A 173 -21.82 5.94 12.79
CA ALA A 173 -20.60 5.15 12.95
C ALA A 173 -20.53 4.57 14.38
N ASN A 174 -21.63 3.99 14.87
CA ASN A 174 -21.61 3.22 16.11
C ASN A 174 -21.16 1.80 15.80
N GLY A 175 -19.90 1.50 16.14
CA GLY A 175 -19.29 0.21 15.83
C GLY A 175 -20.02 -0.96 16.50
N GLN A 176 -20.42 -1.95 15.71
CA GLN A 176 -20.42 -3.32 16.19
C GLN A 176 -18.99 -3.84 16.14
N SER A 177 -18.35 -3.80 17.31
CA SER A 177 -17.01 -4.33 17.55
C SER A 177 -16.93 -5.82 17.16
N LEU A 178 -16.03 -6.16 16.24
CA LEU A 178 -15.50 -7.52 16.08
C LEU A 178 -14.28 -7.76 16.99
N LEU A 179 -14.20 -7.04 18.11
CA LEU A 179 -13.22 -7.22 19.19
C LEU A 179 -13.93 -7.32 20.54
N GLN A 180 -14.62 -8.44 20.74
CA GLN A 180 -14.93 -8.97 22.08
C GLN A 180 -14.47 -10.42 22.18
N SER A 181 -13.17 -10.61 22.39
CA SER A 181 -12.71 -11.76 23.16
C SER A 181 -13.11 -11.53 24.62
N PRO A 182 -13.85 -12.43 25.29
CA PRO A 182 -14.26 -12.22 26.66
C PRO A 182 -13.04 -12.27 27.60
N LEU A 183 -12.96 -11.28 28.49
CA LEU A 183 -12.09 -11.35 29.66
C LEU A 183 -12.52 -12.54 30.53
N MET A 184 -11.76 -13.63 30.53
CA MET A 184 -11.92 -14.67 31.56
C MET A 184 -11.35 -14.14 32.88
N THR A 185 -12.26 -13.67 33.75
CA THR A 185 -11.94 -13.37 35.13
C THR A 185 -11.77 -14.69 35.88
N LEU A 186 -10.53 -15.04 36.21
CA LEU A 186 -10.21 -16.23 36.99
C LEU A 186 -10.61 -16.04 38.46
N THR A 187 -11.78 -16.54 38.84
CA THR A 187 -12.14 -16.81 40.24
C THR A 187 -12.33 -18.31 40.43
N ALA A 188 -11.47 -18.93 41.23
CA ALA A 188 -11.49 -20.37 41.47
C ALA A 188 -12.39 -20.75 42.65
N ALA A 189 -13.32 -21.70 42.44
CA ALA A 189 -13.88 -22.56 43.50
C ALA A 189 -14.74 -23.70 42.91
N GLY A 190 -14.56 -24.93 43.41
CA GLY A 190 -15.68 -25.85 43.70
C GLY A 190 -16.23 -26.79 42.62
N ALA A 191 -15.52 -27.92 42.40
CA ALA A 191 -16.00 -29.32 42.38
C ALA A 191 -17.34 -29.78 41.71
N ALA A 192 -17.22 -30.97 41.09
CA ALA A 192 -18.18 -32.10 41.02
C ALA A 192 -19.02 -32.32 39.73
N ASP A 193 -19.14 -33.62 39.42
CA ASP A 193 -19.65 -34.27 38.21
C ASP A 193 -21.14 -34.06 37.90
N ALA A 194 -21.50 -34.16 36.60
CA ALA A 194 -22.54 -35.08 36.11
C ALA A 194 -22.57 -35.19 34.57
N THR A 195 -22.88 -36.40 34.08
CA THR A 195 -23.18 -36.74 32.68
C THR A 195 -24.63 -36.41 32.31
N GLY A 196 -24.94 -36.01 31.06
CA GLY A 196 -26.35 -35.97 30.63
C GLY A 196 -26.68 -35.36 29.26
N ASP A 197 -26.71 -36.22 28.24
CA ASP A 197 -27.66 -36.26 27.11
C ASP A 197 -27.79 -35.10 26.09
N SER A 198 -28.29 -35.47 24.90
CA SER A 198 -28.34 -34.70 23.67
C SER A 198 -29.76 -34.46 23.17
N GLY A 199 -30.10 -33.22 22.82
CA GLY A 199 -31.36 -32.86 22.17
C GLY A 199 -31.24 -31.56 21.36
N PRO A 200 -31.79 -31.49 20.13
CA PRO A 200 -31.54 -30.36 19.24
C PRO A 200 -32.44 -29.16 19.57
N ALA A 201 -31.84 -28.07 20.05
CA ALA A 201 -32.51 -26.77 20.09
C ALA A 201 -32.53 -26.16 18.68
N ALA A 202 -33.72 -25.76 18.21
CA ALA A 202 -33.89 -25.17 16.89
C ALA A 202 -33.06 -23.90 16.73
N GLY A 203 -32.13 -23.90 15.78
CA GLY A 203 -31.33 -22.72 15.44
C GLY A 203 -32.20 -21.63 14.84
N LEU A 204 -32.48 -20.58 15.62
CA LEU A 204 -32.88 -19.29 15.08
C LEU A 204 -31.74 -18.80 14.17
N ALA A 205 -31.97 -18.84 12.87
CA ALA A 205 -31.00 -18.41 11.87
C ALA A 205 -30.68 -16.92 12.11
N ALA A 206 -29.47 -16.64 12.59
CA ALA A 206 -28.94 -15.29 12.55
C ALA A 206 -28.89 -14.86 11.08
N ASN A 207 -29.48 -13.69 10.76
CA ASN A 207 -29.42 -13.12 9.42
C ASN A 207 -27.95 -12.99 9.00
N THR A 208 -27.53 -13.84 8.05
CA THR A 208 -26.18 -13.82 7.50
C THR A 208 -26.01 -12.60 6.61
N ALA A 209 -25.61 -11.47 7.21
CA ALA A 209 -25.01 -10.38 6.46
C ALA A 209 -23.79 -10.94 5.73
N GLY A 210 -23.85 -10.98 4.39
CA GLY A 210 -22.75 -11.47 3.57
C GLY A 210 -21.49 -10.62 3.76
N SER A 211 -20.31 -11.21 3.54
CA SER A 211 -19.03 -10.50 3.62
C SER A 211 -19.06 -9.25 2.73
N PRO A 212 -18.63 -8.08 3.22
CA PRO A 212 -18.74 -6.81 2.49
C PRO A 212 -18.08 -6.90 1.11
N THR A 213 -18.69 -6.24 0.12
CA THR A 213 -18.22 -6.28 -1.27
C THR A 213 -17.02 -5.36 -1.51
N SER A 214 -16.78 -4.41 -0.61
CA SER A 214 -15.65 -3.46 -0.61
C SER A 214 -15.20 -3.19 0.83
N SER A 215 -13.90 -2.99 1.05
CA SER A 215 -13.34 -2.61 2.36
C SER A 215 -11.91 -2.05 2.25
N LYS A 216 -11.04 -2.71 1.47
CA LYS A 216 -9.69 -2.20 1.14
C LYS A 216 -9.50 -2.17 -0.37
N LEU A 217 -8.95 -1.10 -0.93
CA LEU A 217 -8.70 -0.97 -2.36
C LEU A 217 -7.42 -1.74 -2.75
N GLU A 218 -7.40 -3.06 -2.56
CA GLU A 218 -6.22 -3.92 -2.79
C GLU A 218 -6.59 -5.24 -3.48
N GLY A 219 -5.68 -5.75 -4.31
CA GLY A 219 -5.86 -6.96 -5.10
C GLY A 219 -6.84 -6.79 -6.26
N SER A 220 -7.67 -7.80 -6.50
CA SER A 220 -8.61 -7.82 -7.63
C SER A 220 -9.97 -7.20 -7.29
N VAL A 221 -10.41 -6.25 -8.12
CA VAL A 221 -11.68 -5.53 -7.99
C VAL A 221 -12.51 -5.69 -9.26
N ALA A 222 -13.78 -6.07 -9.14
CA ALA A 222 -14.74 -6.07 -10.23
C ALA A 222 -15.59 -4.79 -10.25
N ILE A 223 -15.81 -4.23 -11.45
CA ILE A 223 -16.71 -3.09 -11.67
C ILE A 223 -17.80 -3.50 -12.65
N GLY A 224 -19.05 -3.48 -12.20
CA GLY A 224 -20.22 -3.63 -13.04
C GLY A 224 -20.64 -2.26 -13.59
N LEU A 225 -20.26 -1.94 -14.82
CA LEU A 225 -20.48 -0.63 -15.43
C LEU A 225 -21.77 -0.65 -16.27
N ILE A 226 -22.84 -0.06 -15.74
CA ILE A 226 -24.20 -0.15 -16.27
C ILE A 226 -24.58 1.18 -16.93
N LEU A 227 -24.63 1.20 -18.25
CA LEU A 227 -25.12 2.33 -19.05
C LEU A 227 -26.65 2.24 -19.17
N VAL A 228 -27.38 3.14 -18.52
CA VAL A 228 -28.85 3.16 -18.50
C VAL A 228 -29.38 4.16 -19.53
N GLU A 229 -30.17 3.67 -20.48
CA GLU A 229 -30.74 4.44 -21.59
C GLU A 229 -32.26 4.51 -21.53
N GLY A 230 -32.82 5.69 -21.78
CA GLY A 230 -34.26 5.89 -21.82
C GLY A 230 -34.88 5.79 -23.22
N PRO A 231 -36.21 5.99 -23.34
CA PRO A 231 -36.93 5.85 -24.61
C PRO A 231 -36.62 6.95 -25.62
N THR A 232 -36.22 8.15 -25.17
CA THR A 232 -35.93 9.32 -26.03
C THR A 232 -34.45 9.43 -26.39
N ALA A 233 -34.14 10.18 -27.45
CA ALA A 233 -32.76 10.40 -27.91
C ALA A 233 -31.89 11.10 -26.85
N ASP A 234 -32.44 12.08 -26.13
CA ASP A 234 -31.72 12.82 -25.08
C ASP A 234 -31.35 11.93 -23.88
N LEU A 235 -32.10 10.84 -23.66
CA LEU A 235 -31.83 9.83 -22.63
C LEU A 235 -30.98 8.65 -23.13
N GLN A 236 -30.47 8.70 -24.36
CA GLN A 236 -29.64 7.66 -24.95
C GLN A 236 -28.18 8.12 -25.09
N PHE A 237 -27.24 7.19 -24.95
CA PHE A 237 -25.84 7.42 -25.26
C PHE A 237 -25.59 7.10 -26.74
N ALA A 238 -24.98 8.03 -27.46
CA ALA A 238 -24.34 7.76 -28.73
C ALA A 238 -23.15 6.81 -28.52
N ALA A 239 -22.75 6.07 -29.57
CA ALA A 239 -21.65 5.11 -29.47
C ALA A 239 -20.36 5.73 -28.93
N ALA A 240 -20.01 6.94 -29.37
CA ALA A 240 -18.84 7.68 -28.88
C ALA A 240 -18.93 8.03 -27.38
N GLU A 241 -20.12 8.35 -26.85
CA GLU A 241 -20.31 8.64 -25.43
C GLU A 241 -20.16 7.38 -24.58
N ARG A 242 -20.66 6.23 -25.05
CA ARG A 242 -20.45 4.93 -24.38
C ARG A 242 -18.96 4.59 -24.32
N THR A 243 -18.22 4.76 -25.41
CA THR A 243 -16.76 4.55 -25.46
C THR A 243 -16.02 5.54 -24.55
N LYS A 244 -16.47 6.80 -24.49
CA LYS A 244 -15.91 7.84 -23.63
C LYS A 244 -16.06 7.49 -22.15
N VAL A 245 -17.25 7.10 -21.69
CA VAL A 245 -17.49 6.66 -20.29
C VAL A 245 -16.51 5.53 -19.90
N VAL A 246 -16.40 4.49 -20.74
CA VAL A 246 -15.52 3.35 -20.45
C VAL A 246 -14.05 3.76 -20.44
N ALA A 247 -13.62 4.64 -21.35
CA ALA A 247 -12.26 5.16 -21.39
C ALA A 247 -11.92 5.98 -20.14
N GLU A 248 -12.82 6.86 -19.72
CA GLU A 248 -12.64 7.73 -18.56
C GLU A 248 -12.58 6.94 -17.26
N VAL A 249 -13.52 6.01 -17.03
CA VAL A 249 -13.52 5.09 -15.87
C VAL A 249 -12.22 4.28 -15.81
N GLN A 250 -11.77 3.71 -16.94
CA GLN A 250 -10.49 2.99 -16.99
C GLN A 250 -9.29 3.89 -16.70
N ASN A 251 -9.31 5.16 -17.16
CA ASN A 251 -8.22 6.10 -16.92
C ASN A 251 -8.11 6.49 -15.44
N GLY A 252 -9.24 6.76 -14.79
CA GLY A 252 -9.31 7.08 -13.37
C GLY A 252 -8.82 5.94 -12.49
N LEU A 253 -9.38 4.74 -12.66
CA LEU A 253 -8.96 3.57 -11.88
C LEU A 253 -7.50 3.16 -12.12
N SER A 254 -6.97 3.39 -13.34
CA SER A 254 -5.54 3.17 -13.62
C SER A 254 -4.63 4.05 -12.74
N TRP A 255 -5.09 5.25 -12.31
CA TRP A 255 -4.32 6.10 -11.40
C TRP A 255 -4.16 5.48 -10.01
N TYR A 256 -5.19 4.85 -9.43
CA TYR A 256 -5.03 4.14 -8.15
C TYR A 256 -4.00 2.99 -8.28
N ALA A 257 -4.08 2.21 -9.36
CA ALA A 257 -3.15 1.10 -9.61
C ALA A 257 -1.69 1.55 -9.83
N THR A 258 -1.47 2.74 -10.39
CA THR A 258 -0.11 3.31 -10.51
C THR A 258 0.36 4.00 -9.21
N THR A 259 -0.55 4.56 -8.43
CA THR A 259 -0.24 5.26 -7.17
C THR A 259 0.21 4.30 -6.07
N ASN A 260 -0.40 3.12 -5.94
CA ASN A 260 0.06 2.08 -5.02
C ASN A 260 0.32 0.72 -5.71
N PRO A 261 1.51 0.53 -6.31
CA PRO A 261 1.89 -0.77 -6.88
C PRO A 261 1.95 -1.91 -5.85
N ALA A 262 2.12 -1.62 -4.56
CA ALA A 262 2.18 -2.64 -3.50
C ALA A 262 0.80 -3.18 -3.12
N ALA A 263 -0.29 -2.50 -3.50
CA ALA A 263 -1.65 -3.00 -3.35
C ALA A 263 -2.04 -4.07 -4.41
N ASP A 264 -1.17 -4.38 -5.37
CA ASP A 264 -1.40 -5.35 -6.47
C ASP A 264 -2.76 -5.19 -7.17
N LEU A 265 -3.10 -3.92 -7.44
CA LEU A 265 -4.44 -3.55 -7.91
C LEU A 265 -4.69 -4.00 -9.35
N THR A 266 -5.76 -4.78 -9.52
CA THR A 266 -6.25 -5.22 -10.83
C THR A 266 -7.75 -5.01 -10.96
N PHE A 267 -8.16 -4.29 -12.01
CA PHE A 267 -9.57 -4.00 -12.29
C PHE A 267 -10.11 -4.86 -13.43
N SER A 268 -11.22 -5.55 -13.17
CA SER A 268 -12.00 -6.36 -14.11
C SER A 268 -13.35 -5.67 -14.36
N TYR A 269 -13.79 -5.56 -15.61
CA TYR A 269 -14.97 -4.78 -15.99
C TYR A 269 -16.06 -5.66 -16.61
N ASP A 270 -17.29 -5.49 -16.15
CA ASP A 270 -18.50 -6.08 -16.72
C ASP A 270 -19.40 -4.95 -17.23
N ILE A 271 -19.45 -4.74 -18.55
CA ILE A 271 -20.10 -3.55 -19.12
C ILE A 271 -21.48 -3.92 -19.67
N GLN A 272 -22.53 -3.36 -19.06
CA GLN A 272 -23.92 -3.60 -19.41
C GLN A 272 -24.53 -2.37 -20.08
N LEU A 273 -25.37 -2.59 -21.10
CA LEU A 273 -26.18 -1.54 -21.74
C LEU A 273 -27.65 -1.88 -21.56
N VAL A 274 -28.35 -1.09 -20.76
CA VAL A 274 -29.73 -1.37 -20.34
C VAL A 274 -30.64 -0.28 -20.87
N ARG A 275 -31.49 -0.63 -21.84
CA ARG A 275 -32.47 0.28 -22.43
C ARG A 275 -33.86 0.08 -21.84
N LEU A 276 -34.45 1.17 -21.38
CA LEU A 276 -35.73 1.24 -20.69
C LEU A 276 -36.79 1.89 -21.57
N SER A 277 -38.05 1.48 -21.36
CA SER A 277 -39.24 2.15 -21.90
C SER A 277 -39.79 3.24 -20.98
N VAL A 278 -39.22 3.40 -19.78
CA VAL A 278 -39.68 4.33 -18.75
C VAL A 278 -39.25 5.76 -19.11
N PRO A 279 -40.16 6.73 -19.31
CA PRO A 279 -39.77 8.12 -19.55
C PRO A 279 -39.13 8.72 -18.30
N ALA A 280 -38.31 9.76 -18.48
CA ALA A 280 -37.82 10.54 -17.35
C ALA A 280 -38.95 11.37 -16.72
N ASP A 281 -39.00 11.39 -15.38
CA ASP A 281 -39.84 12.31 -14.62
C ASP A 281 -38.97 13.07 -13.59
N PRO A 282 -38.61 14.34 -13.85
CA PRO A 282 -37.86 15.18 -12.91
C PRO A 282 -38.60 15.49 -11.60
N LYS A 283 -39.86 15.04 -11.44
CA LYS A 283 -40.69 15.21 -10.24
C LYS A 283 -40.97 13.90 -9.51
N ALA A 284 -40.37 12.78 -9.92
CA ALA A 284 -40.50 11.52 -9.19
C ALA A 284 -39.91 11.66 -7.78
N ASN A 285 -40.58 11.09 -6.79
CA ASN A 285 -40.15 11.15 -5.38
C ASN A 285 -38.76 10.55 -5.18
N ASP A 286 -38.47 9.44 -5.87
CA ASP A 286 -37.13 8.86 -5.96
C ASP A 286 -36.71 8.85 -7.44
N LEU A 287 -35.86 9.81 -7.80
CA LEU A 287 -35.34 9.98 -9.16
C LEU A 287 -34.47 8.80 -9.60
N GLU A 288 -33.85 8.07 -8.67
CA GLU A 288 -32.99 6.93 -8.96
C GLU A 288 -33.82 5.66 -9.17
N ALA A 289 -34.71 5.33 -8.23
CA ALA A 289 -35.58 4.14 -8.31
C ALA A 289 -36.37 4.08 -9.63
N LEU A 290 -36.82 5.24 -10.14
CA LEU A 290 -37.55 5.36 -11.41
C LEU A 290 -36.87 4.66 -12.59
N TRP A 291 -35.53 4.65 -12.65
CA TRP A 291 -34.77 3.98 -13.72
C TRP A 291 -33.90 2.83 -13.21
N ARG A 292 -33.38 2.89 -11.98
CA ARG A 292 -32.56 1.82 -11.37
C ARG A 292 -33.34 0.53 -11.24
N ASP A 293 -34.52 0.57 -10.66
CA ASP A 293 -35.27 -0.66 -10.33
C ASP A 293 -35.74 -1.38 -11.61
N PRO A 294 -36.23 -0.68 -12.66
CA PRO A 294 -36.42 -1.27 -13.99
C PRO A 294 -35.12 -1.78 -14.64
N ALA A 295 -33.97 -1.10 -14.42
CA ALA A 295 -32.69 -1.56 -14.94
C ALA A 295 -32.21 -2.85 -14.27
N MET A 296 -32.36 -2.98 -12.95
CA MET A 296 -32.06 -4.21 -12.22
C MET A 296 -32.96 -5.36 -12.67
N SER A 297 -34.25 -5.10 -12.88
CA SER A 297 -35.18 -6.07 -13.45
C SER A 297 -34.76 -6.54 -14.85
N ARG A 298 -34.32 -5.62 -15.72
CA ARG A 298 -33.79 -5.96 -17.06
C ARG A 298 -32.48 -6.76 -17.00
N LEU A 299 -31.69 -6.61 -15.95
CA LEU A 299 -30.48 -7.41 -15.67
C LEU A 299 -30.79 -8.77 -15.02
N GLY A 300 -32.05 -9.06 -14.67
CA GLY A 300 -32.48 -10.33 -14.08
C GLY A 300 -32.48 -10.37 -12.55
N TYR A 301 -32.36 -9.21 -11.88
CA TYR A 301 -32.36 -9.07 -10.42
C TYR A 301 -33.69 -8.47 -9.93
N ALA A 302 -33.88 -8.42 -8.61
CA ALA A 302 -35.04 -7.77 -8.02
C ALA A 302 -35.10 -6.29 -8.45
N ALA A 303 -36.32 -5.78 -8.70
CA ALA A 303 -36.59 -4.38 -9.03
C ALA A 303 -36.56 -3.51 -7.75
N THR A 304 -35.45 -3.55 -7.02
CA THR A 304 -35.23 -2.91 -5.71
C THR A 304 -33.73 -2.66 -5.52
N PHE A 305 -33.37 -1.93 -4.44
CA PHE A 305 -31.97 -1.76 -4.05
C PHE A 305 -31.30 -3.10 -3.67
N ASP A 306 -32.03 -4.08 -3.12
CA ASP A 306 -31.52 -5.44 -2.88
C ASP A 306 -31.04 -6.12 -4.18
N GLY A 307 -31.67 -5.83 -5.32
CA GLY A 307 -31.19 -6.31 -6.62
C GLY A 307 -29.79 -5.79 -6.98
N VAL A 308 -29.44 -4.56 -6.59
CA VAL A 308 -28.10 -3.97 -6.79
C VAL A 308 -27.06 -4.74 -6.01
N TYR A 309 -27.35 -5.00 -4.73
CA TYR A 309 -26.51 -5.80 -3.86
C TYR A 309 -26.26 -7.22 -4.42
N ASP A 310 -27.32 -7.89 -4.88
CA ASP A 310 -27.23 -9.23 -5.44
C ASP A 310 -26.46 -9.27 -6.77
N TYR A 311 -26.59 -8.24 -7.61
CA TYR A 311 -25.77 -8.08 -8.81
C TYR A 311 -24.27 -7.94 -8.49
N VAL A 312 -23.92 -7.15 -7.46
CA VAL A 312 -22.52 -6.97 -7.06
C VAL A 312 -21.90 -8.25 -6.47
N ASP A 313 -22.65 -9.03 -5.69
CA ASP A 313 -22.19 -10.34 -5.22
C ASP A 313 -22.04 -11.35 -6.36
N ALA A 314 -23.03 -11.43 -7.26
CA ALA A 314 -22.98 -12.29 -8.43
C ALA A 314 -21.81 -11.91 -9.37
N LEU A 315 -21.53 -10.62 -9.53
CA LEU A 315 -20.37 -10.10 -10.24
C LEU A 315 -19.06 -10.52 -9.57
N ARG A 316 -18.93 -10.34 -8.25
CA ARG A 316 -17.74 -10.72 -7.47
C ARG A 316 -17.41 -12.20 -7.65
N ALA A 317 -18.41 -13.04 -7.46
CA ALA A 317 -18.30 -14.50 -7.60
C ALA A 317 -17.97 -14.92 -9.03
N ARG A 318 -18.67 -14.38 -10.03
CA ARG A 318 -18.47 -14.68 -11.46
C ARG A 318 -17.07 -14.33 -11.97
N LEU A 319 -16.47 -13.25 -11.47
CA LEU A 319 -15.14 -12.79 -11.90
C LEU A 319 -14.01 -13.22 -10.96
N GLY A 320 -14.30 -13.97 -9.88
CA GLY A 320 -13.29 -14.44 -8.92
C GLY A 320 -12.48 -13.31 -8.28
N THR A 321 -13.15 -12.19 -8.00
CA THR A 321 -12.49 -10.97 -7.48
C THR A 321 -12.62 -10.85 -5.97
N ARG A 322 -11.65 -10.19 -5.33
CA ARG A 322 -11.66 -9.96 -3.88
C ARG A 322 -12.76 -8.96 -3.49
N TRP A 323 -12.91 -7.91 -4.29
CA TRP A 323 -13.89 -6.85 -4.10
C TRP A 323 -14.72 -6.63 -5.35
N ALA A 324 -15.92 -6.09 -5.19
CA ALA A 324 -16.77 -5.67 -6.31
C ALA A 324 -17.67 -4.49 -5.93
N TYR A 325 -18.00 -3.69 -6.92
CA TYR A 325 -19.07 -2.69 -6.86
C TYR A 325 -19.65 -2.48 -8.27
N CYS A 326 -20.73 -1.71 -8.37
CA CYS A 326 -21.30 -1.31 -9.66
C CYS A 326 -21.34 0.20 -9.83
N ALA A 327 -21.45 0.65 -11.07
CA ALA A 327 -21.56 2.06 -11.43
C ALA A 327 -22.65 2.24 -12.47
N PHE A 328 -23.67 3.03 -12.15
CA PHE A 328 -24.71 3.41 -13.09
C PHE A 328 -24.33 4.73 -13.77
N PHE A 329 -24.17 4.70 -15.10
CA PHE A 329 -24.05 5.90 -15.91
C PHE A 329 -25.37 6.16 -16.62
N THR A 330 -25.87 7.39 -16.51
CA THR A 330 -27.20 7.73 -17.02
C THR A 330 -27.27 9.15 -17.58
N LYS A 331 -28.33 9.40 -18.36
CA LYS A 331 -28.79 10.74 -18.78
C LYS A 331 -30.16 11.10 -18.20
N TYR A 332 -30.75 10.23 -17.38
CA TYR A 332 -31.94 10.58 -16.59
C TYR A 332 -31.64 11.70 -15.60
N PRO A 333 -32.64 12.49 -15.17
CA PRO A 333 -32.51 13.42 -14.06
C PRO A 333 -32.01 12.71 -12.80
N LEU A 334 -31.10 13.35 -12.08
CA LEU A 334 -30.57 12.89 -10.80
C LEU A 334 -30.72 13.98 -9.75
N GLY A 335 -30.79 13.60 -8.47
CA GLY A 335 -30.73 14.56 -7.36
C GLY A 335 -29.35 15.21 -7.20
N TYR A 336 -28.30 14.55 -7.71
CA TYR A 336 -26.94 15.05 -7.77
C TYR A 336 -26.17 14.40 -8.93
N PHE A 337 -25.12 15.04 -9.42
CA PHE A 337 -24.47 14.67 -10.69
C PHE A 337 -23.60 13.40 -10.60
N ALA A 338 -22.98 13.15 -9.46
CA ALA A 338 -22.19 11.97 -9.13
C ALA A 338 -22.34 11.70 -7.63
N TYR A 339 -22.56 10.45 -7.24
CA TYR A 339 -22.65 10.06 -5.84
C TYR A 339 -22.40 8.57 -5.63
N SER A 340 -21.93 8.21 -4.44
CA SER A 340 -21.50 6.86 -4.09
C SER A 340 -22.00 6.44 -2.71
N SER A 341 -22.36 5.15 -2.59
CA SER A 341 -22.65 4.53 -1.31
C SER A 341 -21.35 4.24 -0.55
N VAL A 342 -21.22 4.77 0.67
CA VAL A 342 -20.01 4.60 1.49
C VAL A 342 -19.86 3.13 1.89
N GLY A 343 -18.73 2.52 1.50
CA GLY A 343 -18.48 1.08 1.68
C GLY A 343 -19.06 0.19 0.58
N GLY A 344 -19.64 0.76 -0.49
CA GLY A 344 -20.38 0.05 -1.53
C GLY A 344 -21.90 0.08 -1.30
N PRO A 345 -22.74 -0.45 -2.22
CA PRO A 345 -22.37 -1.28 -3.36
C PRO A 345 -22.26 -0.51 -4.70
N ARG A 346 -22.65 0.77 -4.76
CA ARG A 346 -22.84 1.47 -6.05
C ARG A 346 -22.38 2.93 -6.12
N ILE A 347 -21.93 3.31 -7.31
CA ILE A 347 -21.79 4.70 -7.79
C ILE A 347 -22.96 4.99 -8.75
N VAL A 348 -23.47 6.22 -8.75
CA VAL A 348 -24.36 6.76 -9.80
C VAL A 348 -23.72 8.01 -10.37
N MET A 349 -23.73 8.16 -11.70
CA MET A 349 -23.10 9.30 -12.38
C MET A 349 -23.85 9.75 -13.65
N SER A 350 -24.02 11.06 -13.79
CA SER A 350 -24.49 11.72 -15.01
C SER A 350 -23.35 11.86 -16.02
N TYR A 351 -23.64 11.60 -17.30
CA TYR A 351 -22.68 11.85 -18.38
C TYR A 351 -22.21 13.31 -18.49
N ALA A 352 -23.08 14.26 -18.13
CA ALA A 352 -22.80 15.69 -18.25
C ALA A 352 -21.86 16.22 -17.15
N ASN A 353 -21.73 15.48 -16.04
CA ASN A 353 -20.78 15.75 -14.96
C ASN A 353 -20.84 17.21 -14.44
N ASP A 354 -22.05 17.73 -14.17
CA ASP A 354 -22.36 19.10 -13.71
C ASP A 354 -21.55 20.24 -14.36
N GLY A 355 -21.36 20.18 -15.69
CA GLY A 355 -20.61 21.21 -16.42
C GLY A 355 -19.09 21.11 -16.29
N TRP A 356 -18.55 20.21 -15.46
CA TRP A 356 -17.17 19.74 -15.57
C TRP A 356 -16.96 18.88 -16.83
N GLY A 357 -18.04 18.32 -17.37
CA GLY A 357 -18.07 17.62 -18.65
C GLY A 357 -17.47 16.21 -18.62
N PRO A 358 -17.63 15.46 -19.72
CA PRO A 358 -17.21 14.06 -19.80
C PRO A 358 -15.67 13.89 -19.79
N ASP A 359 -14.90 14.95 -20.04
CA ASP A 359 -13.43 14.96 -19.92
C ASP A 359 -12.91 15.01 -18.48
N ASN A 360 -13.80 15.10 -17.47
CA ASN A 360 -13.47 14.98 -16.05
C ASN A 360 -14.11 13.75 -15.38
N ILE A 361 -14.70 12.82 -16.16
CA ILE A 361 -15.27 11.58 -15.60
C ILE A 361 -14.17 10.75 -14.93
N ASP A 362 -12.96 10.68 -15.49
CA ASP A 362 -11.84 9.96 -14.86
C ASP A 362 -11.57 10.41 -13.42
N ARG A 363 -11.50 11.71 -13.21
CA ARG A 363 -11.18 12.35 -11.93
C ARG A 363 -12.31 12.14 -10.91
N VAL A 364 -13.55 12.49 -11.27
CA VAL A 364 -14.72 12.31 -10.40
C VAL A 364 -14.97 10.83 -10.09
N PHE A 365 -14.91 9.93 -11.07
CA PHE A 365 -15.12 8.51 -10.83
C PHE A 365 -14.07 7.91 -9.88
N THR A 366 -12.83 8.42 -9.91
CA THR A 366 -11.78 8.05 -8.96
C THR A 366 -12.11 8.51 -7.54
N HIS A 367 -12.65 9.73 -7.39
CA HIS A 367 -13.16 10.28 -6.12
C HIS A 367 -14.31 9.44 -5.57
N GLU A 368 -15.35 9.16 -6.37
CA GLU A 368 -16.48 8.30 -5.99
C GLU A 368 -16.03 6.88 -5.60
N THR A 369 -15.02 6.34 -6.28
CA THR A 369 -14.41 5.04 -5.90
C THR A 369 -13.75 5.10 -4.51
N GLY A 370 -13.27 6.26 -4.07
CA GLY A 370 -12.76 6.44 -2.70
C GLY A 370 -13.83 6.15 -1.65
N HIS A 371 -15.07 6.63 -1.86
CA HIS A 371 -16.21 6.36 -0.97
C HIS A 371 -16.63 4.90 -0.94
N ILE A 372 -16.57 4.18 -2.08
CA ILE A 372 -16.79 2.72 -2.12
C ILE A 372 -15.87 1.99 -1.14
N PHE A 373 -14.64 2.47 -0.93
CA PHE A 373 -13.68 1.91 0.03
C PHE A 373 -13.64 2.64 1.38
N GLY A 374 -14.60 3.53 1.63
CA GLY A 374 -14.85 4.13 2.94
C GLY A 374 -14.14 5.46 3.23
N ALA A 375 -13.54 6.11 2.22
CA ALA A 375 -13.06 7.48 2.38
C ALA A 375 -14.24 8.48 2.46
N PRO A 376 -14.17 9.51 3.33
CA PRO A 376 -15.13 10.60 3.41
C PRO A 376 -14.84 11.70 2.38
N ASP A 377 -15.79 12.61 2.22
CA ASP A 377 -15.54 13.93 1.64
C ASP A 377 -14.65 14.78 2.56
N GLU A 378 -13.66 15.46 1.98
CA GLU A 378 -12.75 16.39 2.68
C GLU A 378 -13.06 17.87 2.34
N TYR A 379 -13.95 18.17 1.40
CA TYR A 379 -14.30 19.56 1.03
C TYR A 379 -15.39 20.17 1.91
N GLY A 380 -15.34 21.49 2.09
CA GLY A 380 -16.19 22.20 3.04
C GLY A 380 -17.69 22.12 2.75
N GLY A 381 -18.08 22.09 1.47
CA GLY A 381 -19.48 21.97 1.07
C GLY A 381 -20.13 20.63 1.42
N ALA A 382 -19.34 19.56 1.60
CA ALA A 382 -19.86 18.29 2.12
C ALA A 382 -20.26 18.34 3.60
N GLY A 383 -19.87 19.40 4.33
CA GLY A 383 -20.02 19.47 5.78
C GLY A 383 -19.03 18.57 6.52
N CYS A 384 -17.82 18.41 5.98
CA CYS A 384 -16.78 17.57 6.59
C CYS A 384 -16.40 18.05 8.00
N ASP A 385 -15.92 17.12 8.83
CA ASP A 385 -15.31 17.35 10.13
C ASP A 385 -13.96 16.62 10.25
N CYS A 386 -13.11 16.98 11.21
CA CYS A 386 -11.74 16.43 11.34
C CYS A 386 -11.67 15.12 12.15
N GLY A 387 -12.81 14.55 12.53
CA GLY A 387 -12.93 13.33 13.32
C GLY A 387 -13.50 12.17 12.51
N GLY A 388 -14.43 11.45 13.14
CA GLY A 388 -14.95 10.19 12.63
C GLY A 388 -13.92 9.05 12.65
N ALA A 389 -14.35 7.90 12.16
CA ALA A 389 -13.52 6.72 11.95
C ALA A 389 -13.90 6.13 10.59
N TRP A 390 -13.03 6.34 9.59
CA TRP A 390 -13.33 6.08 8.19
C TRP A 390 -12.48 4.94 7.62
N GLY A 391 -13.03 4.22 6.65
CA GLY A 391 -12.33 3.10 6.01
C GLY A 391 -12.15 1.85 6.87
N ALA A 392 -11.42 0.88 6.33
CA ALA A 392 -11.08 -0.38 7.02
C ALA A 392 -10.25 -0.22 8.30
N PHE A 393 -9.64 0.95 8.50
CA PHE A 393 -8.71 1.22 9.61
C PHE A 393 -9.17 2.33 10.56
N GLY A 394 -10.39 2.85 10.38
CA GLY A 394 -10.96 3.87 11.28
C GLY A 394 -10.21 5.20 11.30
N VAL A 395 -9.60 5.60 10.18
CA VAL A 395 -8.76 6.80 10.07
C VAL A 395 -9.63 8.05 10.11
N PRO A 396 -9.28 9.09 10.89
CA PRO A 396 -10.06 10.34 10.94
C PRO A 396 -9.95 11.16 9.65
N ASN A 397 -10.91 12.04 9.43
CA ASN A 397 -10.98 12.91 8.26
C ASN A 397 -10.14 14.21 8.40
N GLY A 398 -8.89 14.06 8.83
CA GLY A 398 -8.06 15.18 9.28
C GLY A 398 -7.48 16.10 8.18
N ASN A 399 -7.89 15.95 6.92
CA ASN A 399 -7.59 16.89 5.83
C ASN A 399 -8.79 17.78 5.46
N CYS A 400 -9.89 17.67 6.21
CA CYS A 400 -11.12 18.42 5.98
C CYS A 400 -10.92 19.95 5.96
N ASP A 401 -11.45 20.60 4.91
CA ASP A 401 -11.37 22.04 4.65
C ASP A 401 -11.90 22.94 5.77
N THR A 402 -12.85 22.47 6.59
CA THR A 402 -13.51 23.31 7.61
C THR A 402 -12.71 23.46 8.90
N CYS A 403 -11.73 22.58 9.14
CA CYS A 403 -11.12 22.41 10.46
C CYS A 403 -9.62 22.06 10.43
N ALA A 404 -9.09 21.55 9.31
CA ALA A 404 -7.66 21.28 9.20
C ALA A 404 -6.89 22.63 9.20
N PRO A 405 -5.78 22.77 9.94
CA PRO A 405 -5.04 24.03 10.01
C PRO A 405 -4.30 24.37 8.71
N ALA A 406 -4.03 23.37 7.88
CA ALA A 406 -3.40 23.49 6.57
C ALA A 406 -3.81 22.28 5.71
N PRO A 407 -5.04 22.25 5.15
CA PRO A 407 -5.49 21.15 4.31
C PRO A 407 -4.68 21.08 3.01
N ALA A 408 -4.16 19.90 2.71
CA ALA A 408 -3.38 19.62 1.51
C ALA A 408 -4.29 19.33 0.31
N ASP A 409 -3.73 19.40 -0.91
CA ASP A 409 -4.42 18.90 -2.09
C ASP A 409 -4.66 17.39 -1.99
N CYS A 410 -5.87 16.98 -2.35
CA CYS A 410 -6.32 15.62 -2.22
C CYS A 410 -7.47 15.33 -3.18
N LEU A 411 -7.57 14.10 -3.62
CA LEU A 411 -8.70 13.60 -4.38
C LEU A 411 -10.02 13.83 -3.64
N MET A 412 -10.10 13.48 -2.36
CA MET A 412 -11.34 13.62 -1.58
C MET A 412 -11.69 15.08 -1.25
N ARG A 413 -10.79 16.03 -1.51
CA ARG A 413 -10.94 17.45 -1.18
C ARG A 413 -11.07 18.32 -2.43
N SER A 414 -9.97 18.55 -3.14
CA SER A 414 -9.89 19.42 -4.31
C SER A 414 -10.14 18.66 -5.62
N ASN A 415 -10.59 17.41 -5.55
CA ASN A 415 -10.70 16.48 -6.67
C ASN A 415 -9.37 16.34 -7.47
N SER A 416 -8.24 16.54 -6.78
CA SER A 416 -6.91 16.48 -7.39
C SER A 416 -6.43 15.04 -7.50
N PHE A 417 -5.63 14.71 -8.52
CA PHE A 417 -4.92 13.41 -8.60
C PHE A 417 -3.72 13.37 -7.62
N ALA A 418 -4.03 13.50 -6.33
CA ALA A 418 -3.14 13.43 -5.19
C ALA A 418 -3.88 12.74 -4.03
N LEU A 419 -3.15 12.15 -3.08
CA LEU A 419 -3.72 11.65 -1.83
C LEU A 419 -3.10 12.44 -0.68
N CYS A 420 -3.94 12.96 0.22
CA CYS A 420 -3.45 13.48 1.50
C CYS A 420 -2.90 12.33 2.36
N ARG A 421 -2.36 12.63 3.54
CA ARG A 421 -1.83 11.56 4.42
C ARG A 421 -2.90 10.62 5.00
N TYR A 422 -4.18 10.99 4.97
CA TYR A 422 -5.27 10.25 5.59
C TYR A 422 -5.95 9.29 4.60
N THR A 423 -6.23 9.75 3.38
CA THR A 423 -6.95 8.97 2.35
C THR A 423 -6.37 7.58 2.08
N PRO A 424 -5.03 7.35 2.03
CA PRO A 424 -4.47 6.02 1.87
C PRO A 424 -4.98 5.06 2.96
N GLY A 425 -4.96 5.47 4.23
CA GLY A 425 -5.49 4.66 5.33
C GLY A 425 -7.00 4.46 5.25
N GLN A 426 -7.75 5.48 4.81
CA GLN A 426 -9.19 5.38 4.63
C GLN A 426 -9.56 4.38 3.52
N ILE A 427 -8.89 4.38 2.36
CA ILE A 427 -9.13 3.41 1.28
C ILE A 427 -8.46 2.05 1.52
N GLY A 428 -7.87 1.81 2.69
CA GLY A 428 -7.32 0.51 3.08
C GLY A 428 -5.85 0.24 2.69
N TRP A 429 -5.07 1.28 2.39
CA TRP A 429 -3.62 1.22 2.14
C TRP A 429 -2.78 1.63 3.36
N GLY A 430 -1.51 1.23 3.39
CA GLY A 430 -0.49 1.82 4.26
C GLY A 430 -0.60 1.52 5.76
N HIS A 431 -1.60 0.76 6.20
CA HIS A 431 -1.68 0.26 7.57
C HIS A 431 -0.76 -0.95 7.77
N GLY A 432 0.52 -0.64 7.91
CA GLY A 432 1.57 -1.62 8.12
C GLY A 432 2.95 -1.01 7.87
N VAL A 433 3.98 -1.81 8.09
CA VAL A 433 5.39 -1.36 8.08
C VAL A 433 6.28 -2.24 7.20
N GLY A 434 7.40 -1.68 6.74
CA GLY A 434 8.43 -2.37 5.99
C GLY A 434 9.83 -2.15 6.57
N GLY A 435 10.85 -2.69 5.90
CA GLY A 435 12.27 -2.42 6.21
C GLY A 435 12.67 -2.71 7.65
N ASN A 436 13.34 -1.75 8.30
CA ASN A 436 13.71 -1.81 9.71
C ASN A 436 13.13 -0.62 10.51
N PRO A 437 12.74 -0.81 11.78
CA PRO A 437 12.41 0.30 12.66
C PRO A 437 13.67 1.02 13.17
N ALA A 438 13.50 2.26 13.61
CA ALA A 438 14.42 2.99 14.46
C ALA A 438 13.64 3.59 15.64
N LEU A 439 14.12 3.36 16.87
CA LEU A 439 13.49 3.77 18.12
C LEU A 439 14.42 4.72 18.89
N VAL A 440 13.88 5.80 19.44
CA VAL A 440 14.55 6.65 20.44
C VAL A 440 13.61 6.90 21.62
N GLN A 441 14.17 7.09 22.83
CA GLN A 441 13.46 7.80 23.89
C GLN A 441 13.80 9.28 23.78
N SER A 442 12.82 10.08 23.39
CA SER A 442 12.98 11.51 23.13
C SER A 442 13.17 12.31 24.41
N LYS A 443 14.24 13.09 24.45
CA LYS A 443 14.53 14.07 25.50
C LYS A 443 13.76 15.36 25.23
N GLY A 444 13.03 15.83 26.24
CA GLY A 444 12.26 17.09 26.18
C GLY A 444 10.94 17.01 25.40
N LEU A 445 10.50 15.80 25.01
CA LEU A 445 9.16 15.53 24.48
C LEU A 445 8.41 14.68 25.51
N GLY A 446 7.51 15.30 26.26
CA GLY A 446 6.98 14.75 27.52
C GLY A 446 7.95 14.94 28.71
N ARG A 447 7.45 14.72 29.92
CA ARG A 447 8.20 14.79 31.19
C ARG A 447 9.08 13.55 31.37
N THR A 448 8.52 12.38 31.07
CA THR A 448 9.20 11.08 31.13
C THR A 448 10.08 10.85 29.89
N GLY A 449 9.82 11.58 28.81
CA GLY A 449 10.43 11.37 27.50
C GLY A 449 9.72 10.28 26.73
N ASN A 450 9.01 10.63 25.66
CA ASN A 450 8.24 9.72 24.82
C ASN A 450 9.13 8.71 24.09
N PHE A 451 8.57 7.57 23.69
CA PHE A 451 9.23 6.70 22.72
C PHE A 451 8.80 7.13 21.32
N ASP A 452 9.71 7.68 20.53
CA ASP A 452 9.46 7.99 19.12
C ASP A 452 10.06 6.87 18.26
N ALA A 453 9.22 6.23 17.44
CA ALA A 453 9.63 5.19 16.52
C ALA A 453 9.31 5.59 15.07
N VAL A 454 10.30 5.46 14.19
CA VAL A 454 10.17 5.72 12.76
C VAL A 454 10.50 4.43 12.02
N VAL A 455 9.73 4.13 10.98
CA VAL A 455 9.83 2.88 10.21
C VAL A 455 9.37 3.14 8.78
N PRO A 456 9.90 2.44 7.75
CA PRO A 456 9.35 2.51 6.41
C PRO A 456 7.86 2.13 6.40
N SER A 457 7.04 2.88 5.67
CA SER A 457 5.62 2.53 5.48
C SER A 457 5.48 1.33 4.55
N ALA A 458 4.46 0.49 4.78
CA ALA A 458 4.07 -0.55 3.81
C ALA A 458 3.57 0.03 2.47
N PHE A 459 3.19 1.32 2.44
CA PHE A 459 2.79 2.03 1.22
C PHE A 459 3.95 2.86 0.64
N ALA A 460 4.20 4.05 1.18
CA ALA A 460 5.20 4.99 0.69
C ALA A 460 5.69 5.91 1.82
N GLY A 461 6.94 6.35 1.72
CA GLY A 461 7.60 7.18 2.73
C GLY A 461 7.84 6.43 4.04
N ILE A 462 7.66 7.14 5.15
CA ILE A 462 7.89 6.63 6.50
C ILE A 462 6.64 6.82 7.37
N THR A 463 6.44 5.88 8.28
CA THR A 463 5.48 5.94 9.37
C THR A 463 6.21 6.32 10.65
N HIS A 464 5.76 7.38 11.31
CA HIS A 464 6.17 7.77 12.66
C HIS A 464 5.05 7.40 13.64
N VAL A 465 5.35 6.55 14.62
CA VAL A 465 4.46 6.24 15.76
C VAL A 465 5.18 6.63 17.04
N TRP A 466 4.43 7.04 18.07
CA TRP A 466 5.02 7.38 19.35
C TRP A 466 4.21 6.89 20.54
N ARG A 467 4.89 6.53 21.63
CA ARG A 467 4.28 6.15 22.90
C ARG A 467 4.26 7.36 23.82
N ASP A 468 3.08 7.75 24.25
CA ASP A 468 2.89 8.79 25.25
C ASP A 468 3.27 8.23 26.62
N ASN A 469 4.47 8.59 27.08
CA ASN A 469 5.03 8.06 28.31
C ASN A 469 4.55 8.80 29.57
N ASP A 470 3.81 9.90 29.42
CA ASP A 470 3.21 10.64 30.53
C ASP A 470 1.74 10.26 30.77
N ALA A 471 1.08 9.64 29.79
CA ALA A 471 -0.31 9.18 29.90
C ALA A 471 -0.44 7.79 30.56
N THR A 472 -1.48 7.63 31.39
CA THR A 472 -1.81 6.36 32.05
C THR A 472 -1.96 5.23 31.04
N GLY A 473 -1.27 4.12 31.27
CA GLY A 473 -1.27 2.94 30.38
C GLY A 473 -0.27 3.02 29.22
N PHE A 474 0.47 4.11 29.09
CA PHE A 474 1.50 4.33 28.07
C PHE A 474 1.00 4.06 26.63
N PRO A 475 -0.09 4.72 26.19
CA PRO A 475 -0.69 4.46 24.89
C PRO A 475 0.26 4.83 23.75
N TRP A 476 0.33 3.96 22.75
CA TRP A 476 0.80 4.36 21.43
C TRP A 476 -0.26 5.25 20.77
N ARG A 477 0.20 6.29 20.09
CA ARG A 477 -0.62 7.29 19.42
C ARG A 477 -0.61 7.05 17.92
N ASP A 478 -1.64 7.56 17.25
CA ASP A 478 -1.92 7.29 15.84
C ASP A 478 -0.70 7.55 14.94
N PRO A 479 -0.46 6.70 13.92
CA PRO A 479 0.66 6.83 13.00
C PRO A 479 0.57 8.12 12.18
N TRP A 480 1.69 8.85 12.14
CA TRP A 480 1.88 9.96 11.21
C TRP A 480 2.69 9.48 10.00
N GLN A 481 2.04 9.36 8.85
CA GLN A 481 2.72 9.09 7.58
C GLN A 481 3.26 10.39 6.95
N THR A 482 4.46 10.31 6.39
CA THR A 482 5.16 11.45 5.80
C THR A 482 6.20 11.01 4.77
N ALA A 483 6.77 11.97 4.03
CA ALA A 483 7.77 11.76 2.99
C ALA A 483 7.36 10.73 1.92
N GLN A 484 6.07 10.64 1.57
CA GLN A 484 5.57 9.72 0.53
C GLN A 484 6.23 9.96 -0.85
N SER A 485 6.77 11.16 -1.09
CA SER A 485 7.57 11.51 -2.28
C SER A 485 8.85 10.66 -2.45
N LEU A 486 9.34 10.00 -1.40
CA LEU A 486 10.41 9.01 -1.47
C LEU A 486 10.00 7.70 -2.16
N GLY A 487 8.69 7.46 -2.33
CA GLY A 487 8.17 6.15 -2.71
C GLY A 487 8.49 5.10 -1.64
N ARG A 488 8.83 3.88 -2.04
CA ARG A 488 9.10 2.77 -1.12
C ARG A 488 10.48 2.90 -0.48
N VAL A 489 10.53 3.16 0.83
CA VAL A 489 11.76 3.16 1.63
C VAL A 489 12.14 1.73 2.02
N ASP A 490 13.41 1.37 1.87
CA ASP A 490 13.88 0.00 2.17
C ASP A 490 14.44 -0.14 3.59
N ALA A 491 15.13 0.90 4.09
CA ALA A 491 15.81 0.90 5.38
C ALA A 491 16.01 2.33 5.88
N LEU A 492 16.15 2.51 7.19
CA LEU A 492 16.42 3.82 7.79
C LEU A 492 17.14 3.74 9.14
N THR A 493 17.55 4.90 9.64
CA THR A 493 18.11 5.07 10.98
C THR A 493 17.81 6.49 11.47
N MET A 494 17.66 6.66 12.79
CA MET A 494 17.22 7.91 13.43
C MET A 494 18.03 8.20 14.69
N VAL A 495 18.28 9.49 14.94
CA VAL A 495 18.70 10.02 16.24
C VAL A 495 17.82 11.20 16.62
N GLN A 496 17.68 11.50 17.91
CA GLN A 496 17.30 12.86 18.30
C GLN A 496 18.58 13.71 18.42
N SER A 497 18.62 14.82 17.70
CA SER A 497 19.73 15.77 17.73
C SER A 497 19.81 16.49 19.09
N THR A 498 21.01 16.85 19.51
CA THR A 498 21.25 17.71 20.68
C THR A 498 21.59 19.16 20.33
N LEU A 499 21.50 19.53 19.03
CA LEU A 499 21.76 20.90 18.54
C LEU A 499 20.69 21.93 18.97
N ALA A 500 19.55 21.46 19.49
CA ALA A 500 18.50 22.27 20.10
C ALA A 500 17.88 21.49 21.29
N ASN A 501 16.99 22.13 22.06
CA ASN A 501 16.34 21.51 23.22
C ASN A 501 14.83 21.86 23.27
N PRO A 502 13.91 20.91 22.99
CA PRO A 502 14.18 19.58 22.44
C PRO A 502 14.73 19.68 21.01
N GLY A 503 15.68 18.82 20.66
CA GLY A 503 16.26 18.79 19.31
C GLY A 503 15.43 17.97 18.32
N PRO A 504 15.59 18.22 17.00
CA PRO A 504 14.85 17.52 15.95
C PRO A 504 15.12 16.01 15.94
N LEU A 505 14.17 15.25 15.39
CA LEU A 505 14.41 13.85 15.01
C LEU A 505 15.06 13.84 13.63
N GLU A 506 16.28 13.34 13.54
CA GLU A 506 17.09 13.39 12.33
C GLU A 506 17.28 11.98 11.77
N VAL A 507 16.90 11.78 10.51
CA VAL A 507 16.69 10.46 9.90
C VAL A 507 17.48 10.35 8.59
N ALA A 508 18.24 9.26 8.45
CA ALA A 508 18.79 8.84 7.17
C ALA A 508 17.97 7.66 6.61
N VAL A 509 17.57 7.75 5.35
CA VAL A 509 16.69 6.79 4.66
C VAL A 509 17.35 6.26 3.40
N ARG A 510 17.21 4.95 3.12
CA ARG A 510 17.67 4.31 1.89
C ARG A 510 16.49 3.95 1.00
N VAL A 511 16.57 4.35 -0.27
CA VAL A 511 15.68 3.94 -1.36
C VAL A 511 16.55 3.37 -2.48
N GLY A 512 16.48 2.06 -2.70
CA GLY A 512 17.37 1.37 -3.63
C GLY A 512 18.84 1.59 -3.26
N SER A 513 19.63 2.12 -4.20
CA SER A 513 21.05 2.46 -4.01
C SER A 513 21.31 3.89 -3.53
N THR A 514 20.27 4.68 -3.24
CA THR A 514 20.36 6.09 -2.83
C THR A 514 20.11 6.25 -1.34
N LEU A 515 20.93 7.09 -0.69
CA LEU A 515 20.75 7.51 0.69
C LEU A 515 20.35 8.99 0.73
N SER A 516 19.26 9.29 1.44
CA SER A 516 18.77 10.65 1.68
C SER A 516 18.64 10.93 3.18
N PHE A 517 18.53 12.20 3.52
CA PHE A 517 18.46 12.69 4.90
C PHE A 517 17.32 13.70 5.04
N LEU A 518 16.51 13.53 6.07
CA LEU A 518 15.39 14.41 6.43
C LEU A 518 15.28 14.52 7.95
N TRP A 519 14.52 15.50 8.43
CA TRP A 519 14.30 15.67 9.86
C TRP A 519 12.87 16.10 10.18
N ARG A 520 12.45 15.86 11.41
CA ARG A 520 11.24 16.42 12.03
C ARG A 520 11.64 17.46 13.06
N ASP A 521 11.02 18.63 13.02
CA ASP A 521 11.13 19.59 14.12
C ASP A 521 10.55 19.00 15.42
N SER A 522 11.10 19.39 16.56
CA SER A 522 10.62 18.97 17.89
C SER A 522 9.96 20.12 18.67
N THR A 523 9.70 21.24 18.00
CA THR A 523 8.98 22.41 18.55
C THR A 523 8.00 22.93 17.50
N GLY A 524 7.00 23.70 17.93
CA GLY A 524 5.99 24.25 17.02
C GLY A 524 5.10 23.16 16.39
N ALA A 525 5.07 23.10 15.06
CA ALA A 525 4.16 22.24 14.31
C ALA A 525 4.64 20.78 14.12
N PHE A 526 5.82 20.42 14.65
CA PHE A 526 6.45 19.11 14.43
C PHE A 526 6.59 18.74 12.94
N ALA A 527 6.90 19.73 12.10
CA ALA A 527 6.97 19.57 10.66
C ALA A 527 8.11 18.63 10.24
N TRP A 528 7.82 17.76 9.27
CA TRP A 528 8.83 16.98 8.55
C TRP A 528 9.32 17.77 7.35
N HIS A 529 10.64 17.83 7.16
CA HIS A 529 11.28 18.57 6.08
C HIS A 529 11.64 17.67 4.89
N ASP A 530 11.79 18.28 3.71
CA ASP A 530 12.06 17.54 2.48
C ASP A 530 13.39 16.76 2.51
N PRO A 531 13.42 15.55 1.95
CA PRO A 531 14.60 14.70 1.92
C PRO A 531 15.69 15.27 0.99
N LYS A 532 16.93 15.31 1.48
CA LYS A 532 18.12 15.74 0.74
C LYS A 532 19.03 14.53 0.50
N GLN A 533 19.36 14.24 -0.76
CA GLN A 533 20.28 13.16 -1.09
C GLN A 533 21.67 13.41 -0.46
N LEU A 534 22.22 12.39 0.21
CA LEU A 534 23.58 12.41 0.76
C LEU A 534 24.59 11.72 -0.16
N THR A 535 24.25 10.51 -0.63
CA THR A 535 25.15 9.69 -1.46
C THR A 535 24.37 8.62 -2.21
N GLN A 536 25.02 8.00 -3.20
CA GLN A 536 24.57 6.78 -3.86
C GLN A 536 25.57 5.64 -3.60
N GLY A 537 25.33 4.45 -4.16
CA GLY A 537 26.19 3.27 -4.00
C GLY A 537 26.03 2.58 -2.64
N VAL A 538 24.90 2.80 -1.95
CA VAL A 538 24.62 2.18 -0.63
C VAL A 538 23.75 0.93 -0.74
N GLY A 539 23.84 0.07 0.26
CA GLY A 539 22.99 -1.11 0.44
C GLY A 539 22.59 -1.32 1.91
N GLY A 540 21.90 -2.43 2.17
CA GLY A 540 21.66 -2.92 3.53
C GLY A 540 20.88 -1.98 4.46
N VAL A 541 21.14 -2.08 5.77
CA VAL A 541 20.55 -1.23 6.83
C VAL A 541 21.63 -0.30 7.41
N PRO A 542 21.44 1.04 7.39
CA PRO A 542 22.36 2.03 7.95
C PRO A 542 22.24 2.17 9.47
N SER A 543 23.21 2.83 10.10
CA SER A 543 23.12 3.27 11.50
C SER A 543 23.81 4.62 11.73
N LEU A 544 23.05 5.54 12.33
CA LEU A 544 23.42 6.92 12.68
C LEU A 544 23.55 7.05 14.20
N VAL A 545 24.56 7.78 14.66
CA VAL A 545 24.69 8.21 16.07
C VAL A 545 25.16 9.66 16.13
N GLN A 546 24.74 10.43 17.14
CA GLN A 546 25.46 11.65 17.49
C GLN A 546 26.61 11.30 18.44
N SER A 547 27.83 11.54 17.99
CA SER A 547 29.05 11.26 18.74
C SER A 547 29.38 12.41 19.70
N ARG A 548 30.47 12.21 20.45
CA ARG A 548 31.09 13.21 21.34
C ARG A 548 32.39 13.74 20.72
N LEU A 549 32.51 13.63 19.38
CA LEU A 549 33.61 14.17 18.59
C LEU A 549 33.22 15.57 18.10
N GLY A 550 34.20 16.49 18.05
CA GLY A 550 33.92 17.92 17.88
C GLY A 550 33.39 18.58 19.16
N THR A 551 33.14 19.88 19.12
CA THR A 551 32.66 20.66 20.29
C THR A 551 31.15 20.57 20.48
N LYS A 552 30.38 20.40 19.39
CA LYS A 552 28.91 20.24 19.43
C LYS A 552 28.42 18.80 19.25
N GLY A 553 29.33 17.84 19.15
CA GLY A 553 29.02 16.42 18.88
C GLY A 553 28.56 16.19 17.44
N ASN A 554 29.44 15.68 16.59
CA ASN A 554 29.18 15.38 15.19
C ASN A 554 28.19 14.22 15.01
N PHE A 555 27.49 14.16 13.88
CA PHE A 555 26.85 12.90 13.47
C PHE A 555 27.88 11.98 12.84
N GLU A 556 27.82 10.70 13.18
CA GLU A 556 28.60 9.61 12.60
C GLU A 556 27.63 8.60 12.00
N LEU A 557 27.84 8.22 10.74
CA LEU A 557 26.90 7.43 9.96
C LEU A 557 27.65 6.31 9.24
N LEU A 558 27.26 5.07 9.55
CA LEU A 558 27.69 3.88 8.81
C LEU A 558 26.56 3.39 7.90
N ILE A 559 26.89 3.06 6.65
CA ILE A 559 25.98 2.39 5.72
C ILE A 559 26.75 1.27 5.01
N PRO A 560 26.20 0.05 4.88
CA PRO A 560 26.77 -0.95 3.98
C PRO A 560 26.91 -0.39 2.56
N ALA A 561 28.01 -0.69 1.89
CA ALA A 561 28.13 -0.38 0.47
C ALA A 561 27.22 -1.32 -0.36
N ALA A 562 26.84 -0.91 -1.57
CA ALA A 562 26.02 -1.76 -2.46
C ALA A 562 26.76 -3.03 -2.90
N ASP A 563 28.10 -2.99 -2.92
CA ASP A 563 29.02 -4.04 -3.33
C ASP A 563 29.69 -4.74 -2.12
N VAL A 564 30.68 -4.11 -1.50
CA VAL A 564 31.54 -4.70 -0.45
C VAL A 564 31.94 -3.69 0.62
N GLY A 565 31.98 -4.12 1.88
CA GLY A 565 32.37 -3.28 3.00
C GLY A 565 31.32 -2.24 3.39
N ILE A 566 31.79 -1.15 4.01
CA ILE A 566 30.96 -0.16 4.72
C ILE A 566 31.47 1.24 4.36
N LEU A 567 30.54 2.15 4.05
CA LEU A 567 30.79 3.57 3.91
C LEU A 567 30.62 4.27 5.28
N HIS A 568 31.63 5.03 5.69
CA HIS A 568 31.58 5.96 6.82
C HIS A 568 31.43 7.39 6.29
N LEU A 569 30.37 8.07 6.72
CA LEU A 569 30.16 9.51 6.56
C LEU A 569 30.06 10.14 7.95
N TRP A 570 30.40 11.43 8.07
CA TRP A 570 30.17 12.20 9.28
C TRP A 570 29.72 13.63 8.97
N ARG A 571 28.97 14.26 9.88
CA ARG A 571 28.48 15.64 9.74
C ARG A 571 29.18 16.55 10.75
N ASN A 572 29.88 17.56 10.26
CA ASN A 572 30.65 18.46 11.11
C ASN A 572 29.75 19.55 11.73
N HIS A 573 29.44 19.45 13.02
CA HIS A 573 28.58 20.41 13.71
C HIS A 573 29.33 21.65 14.23
N ASP A 574 30.66 21.63 14.20
CA ASP A 574 31.49 22.79 14.56
C ASP A 574 31.60 23.82 13.41
N VAL A 575 31.30 23.40 12.16
CA VAL A 575 31.35 24.25 10.96
C VAL A 575 29.95 24.73 10.56
N HIS A 576 29.84 26.02 10.18
CA HIS A 576 28.58 26.61 9.71
C HIS A 576 28.01 25.86 8.50
N GLY A 577 26.68 25.69 8.48
CA GLY A 577 25.98 24.89 7.45
C GLY A 577 26.00 23.38 7.70
N TYR A 578 26.73 22.91 8.72
CA TYR A 578 26.80 21.51 9.15
C TYR A 578 27.10 20.53 7.98
N PRO A 579 28.25 20.69 7.29
CA PRO A 579 28.57 19.90 6.10
C PRO A 579 28.78 18.43 6.43
N TRP A 580 28.30 17.56 5.53
CA TRP A 580 28.65 16.14 5.49
C TRP A 580 30.03 15.94 4.84
N SER A 581 30.77 14.94 5.31
CA SER A 581 32.00 14.49 4.67
C SER A 581 31.70 13.74 3.36
N ALA A 582 32.71 13.65 2.48
CA ALA A 582 32.70 12.62 1.46
C ALA A 582 32.60 11.21 2.10
N PRO A 583 31.93 10.24 1.45
CA PRO A 583 31.92 8.84 1.90
C PRO A 583 33.33 8.24 1.90
N LYS A 584 33.71 7.56 2.98
CA LYS A 584 34.96 6.79 3.07
C LYS A 584 34.67 5.31 3.23
N LEU A 585 35.10 4.51 2.26
CA LEU A 585 35.00 3.05 2.31
C LEU A 585 35.99 2.45 3.31
N PHE A 586 35.55 1.45 4.08
CA PHE A 586 36.40 0.57 4.88
C PHE A 586 35.78 -0.83 4.96
N GLY A 587 36.53 -1.79 5.52
CA GLY A 587 36.00 -3.14 5.78
C GLY A 587 35.68 -3.96 4.53
N ALA A 588 36.19 -3.61 3.34
CA ALA A 588 35.94 -4.34 2.09
C ALA A 588 36.32 -5.83 2.17
N ASN A 589 37.27 -6.18 3.04
CA ASN A 589 37.66 -7.56 3.35
C ASN A 589 36.55 -8.39 4.06
N LEU A 590 35.46 -7.76 4.50
CA LEU A 590 34.27 -8.44 4.99
C LEU A 590 33.40 -9.01 3.84
N GLY A 591 33.62 -8.56 2.60
CA GLY A 591 32.70 -8.79 1.49
C GLY A 591 31.42 -7.96 1.65
N ARG A 592 30.30 -8.47 1.15
CA ARG A 592 29.00 -7.79 1.20
C ARG A 592 28.47 -7.74 2.64
N VAL A 593 28.26 -6.54 3.16
CA VAL A 593 27.66 -6.30 4.49
C VAL A 593 26.15 -6.09 4.30
N ASP A 594 25.34 -6.69 5.17
CA ASP A 594 23.88 -6.60 5.05
C ASP A 594 23.26 -5.52 5.97
N ALA A 595 23.86 -5.30 7.14
CA ALA A 595 23.37 -4.34 8.13
C ALA A 595 24.48 -3.94 9.10
N VAL A 596 24.39 -2.73 9.64
CA VAL A 596 25.27 -2.22 10.70
C VAL A 596 24.45 -1.63 11.85
N SER A 597 24.99 -1.67 13.06
CA SER A 597 24.52 -0.89 14.20
C SER A 597 25.70 -0.24 14.89
N LEU A 598 25.64 1.08 15.09
CA LEU A 598 26.73 1.97 15.48
C LEU A 598 26.40 2.66 16.81
N ILE A 599 27.39 2.75 17.69
CA ILE A 599 27.36 3.57 18.89
C ILE A 599 28.65 4.38 19.05
N HIS A 600 28.61 5.40 19.90
CA HIS A 600 29.82 6.04 20.42
C HIS A 600 30.06 5.59 21.86
N GLY A 601 30.88 4.55 22.03
CA GLY A 601 31.18 3.93 23.31
C GLY A 601 32.09 4.78 24.20
N THR A 602 32.12 4.46 25.50
CA THR A 602 32.95 5.16 26.50
C THR A 602 34.33 4.53 26.72
N LEU A 603 34.65 3.43 26.04
CA LEU A 603 35.93 2.73 26.17
C LEU A 603 37.02 3.36 25.29
N GLY A 604 38.29 3.14 25.63
CA GLY A 604 39.44 3.62 24.84
C GLY A 604 40.05 4.96 25.25
N GLY A 605 39.50 5.63 26.27
CA GLY A 605 40.02 6.89 26.80
C GLY A 605 39.68 8.11 25.92
N GLY A 606 39.93 9.31 26.48
CA GLY A 606 39.57 10.57 25.82
C GLY A 606 38.06 10.67 25.57
N ALA A 607 37.68 10.94 24.32
CA ALA A 607 36.27 10.96 23.90
C ALA A 607 35.67 9.55 23.68
N GLY A 608 36.40 8.47 23.93
CA GLY A 608 35.96 7.10 23.66
C GLY A 608 36.05 6.71 22.18
N MET A 609 35.59 5.51 21.84
CA MET A 609 35.67 4.93 20.49
C MET A 609 34.29 4.83 19.83
N LEU A 610 34.24 4.88 18.49
CA LEU A 610 33.05 4.38 17.79
C LEU A 610 33.13 2.85 17.78
N GLU A 611 32.03 2.21 18.13
CA GLU A 611 31.91 0.76 18.23
C GLU A 611 30.71 0.36 17.37
N ALA A 612 30.82 -0.70 16.59
CA ALA A 612 29.75 -1.14 15.71
C ALA A 612 29.67 -2.67 15.61
N VAL A 613 28.48 -3.17 15.31
CA VAL A 613 28.24 -4.56 14.94
C VAL A 613 27.74 -4.60 13.51
N ALA A 614 28.40 -5.39 12.66
CA ALA A 614 28.00 -5.63 11.27
C ALA A 614 27.48 -7.06 11.10
N ARG A 615 26.38 -7.23 10.34
CA ARG A 615 25.93 -8.53 9.85
C ARG A 615 26.50 -8.81 8.46
N VAL A 616 27.13 -9.96 8.29
CA VAL A 616 27.74 -10.45 7.04
C VAL A 616 27.23 -11.86 6.77
N GLY A 617 26.16 -11.99 5.98
CA GLY A 617 25.41 -13.25 5.90
C GLY A 617 24.86 -13.64 7.27
N SER A 618 24.91 -14.91 7.65
CA SER A 618 24.40 -15.38 8.94
C SER A 618 25.26 -15.04 10.17
N ARG A 619 26.27 -14.16 10.05
CA ARG A 619 27.31 -13.91 11.06
C ARG A 619 27.37 -12.45 11.53
N LEU A 620 27.74 -12.24 12.80
CA LEU A 620 27.99 -10.94 13.42
C LEU A 620 29.47 -10.71 13.68
N VAL A 621 29.95 -9.51 13.31
CA VAL A 621 31.33 -9.06 13.49
C VAL A 621 31.35 -7.75 14.27
N HIS A 622 32.23 -7.64 15.26
CA HIS A 622 32.45 -6.39 16.00
C HIS A 622 33.51 -5.53 15.29
N LEU A 623 33.24 -4.23 15.17
CA LEU A 623 34.09 -3.25 14.50
C LEU A 623 34.37 -2.10 15.46
N THR A 624 35.62 -1.63 15.53
CA THR A 624 36.02 -0.55 16.43
C THR A 624 36.72 0.55 15.63
N ARG A 625 36.51 1.83 15.99
CA ARG A 625 37.29 2.95 15.47
C ARG A 625 37.92 3.71 16.61
N ASP A 626 39.24 3.63 16.67
CA ASP A 626 40.01 4.31 17.71
C ASP A 626 40.13 5.82 17.46
N ASN A 627 40.71 6.52 18.44
CA ASN A 627 40.97 7.96 18.39
C ASN A 627 41.94 8.39 17.25
N THR A 628 42.62 7.45 16.58
CA THR A 628 43.44 7.72 15.38
C THR A 628 42.64 7.68 14.07
N ALA A 629 41.31 7.55 14.17
CA ALA A 629 40.38 7.45 13.05
C ALA A 629 40.53 6.19 12.17
N VAL A 630 41.15 5.15 12.72
CA VAL A 630 41.34 3.86 12.04
C VAL A 630 40.27 2.86 12.48
N TRP A 631 39.53 2.32 11.51
CA TRP A 631 38.61 1.21 11.72
C TRP A 631 39.37 -0.13 11.81
N ARG A 632 38.98 -0.98 12.76
CA ARG A 632 39.54 -2.31 13.00
C ARG A 632 38.41 -3.34 13.07
N THR A 633 38.68 -4.53 12.54
CA THR A 633 37.74 -5.65 12.50
C THR A 633 38.10 -6.67 13.57
N GLY A 634 37.17 -6.96 14.48
CA GLY A 634 37.28 -8.04 15.46
C GLY A 634 36.88 -9.41 14.89
N PRO A 635 36.97 -10.48 15.69
CA PRO A 635 36.47 -11.80 15.30
C PRO A 635 34.95 -11.82 15.13
N VAL A 636 34.46 -12.85 14.42
CA VAL A 636 33.04 -13.25 14.45
C VAL A 636 32.68 -13.65 15.88
N PHE A 637 31.54 -13.18 16.40
CA PHE A 637 31.10 -13.48 17.77
C PHE A 637 29.69 -14.09 17.88
N GLY A 638 28.94 -14.12 16.77
CA GLY A 638 27.61 -14.71 16.70
C GLY A 638 27.31 -15.21 15.29
N GLU A 639 26.60 -16.32 15.20
CA GLU A 639 26.18 -16.95 13.94
C GLU A 639 24.71 -17.41 14.04
N GLY A 640 24.09 -17.75 12.91
CA GLY A 640 22.67 -18.13 12.84
C GLY A 640 21.71 -16.95 12.93
N VAL A 641 22.16 -15.74 12.58
CA VAL A 641 21.40 -14.49 12.67
C VAL A 641 20.77 -14.07 11.34
N ALA A 642 19.71 -13.27 11.41
CA ALA A 642 19.02 -12.65 10.28
C ALA A 642 18.79 -11.14 10.51
N GLY A 643 18.07 -10.47 9.61
CA GLY A 643 17.64 -9.07 9.77
C GLY A 643 18.78 -8.06 9.94
N ASN A 644 18.61 -7.11 10.86
CA ASN A 644 19.67 -6.20 11.30
C ASN A 644 20.00 -6.42 12.79
N PRO A 645 21.24 -6.20 13.23
CA PRO A 645 21.56 -6.09 14.66
C PRO A 645 21.09 -4.73 15.20
N ALA A 646 20.88 -4.66 16.51
CA ALA A 646 20.82 -3.44 17.29
C ALA A 646 21.83 -3.55 18.45
N LEU A 647 22.78 -2.61 18.50
CA LEU A 647 23.85 -2.51 19.49
C LEU A 647 23.58 -1.31 20.41
N ILE A 648 23.73 -1.51 21.72
CA ILE A 648 23.88 -0.41 22.68
C ILE A 648 25.07 -0.65 23.61
N GLN A 649 25.52 0.40 24.30
CA GLN A 649 26.32 0.25 25.51
C GLN A 649 25.42 0.51 26.73
N SER A 650 25.25 -0.49 27.59
CA SER A 650 24.38 -0.38 28.75
C SER A 650 24.97 0.48 29.87
N SER A 651 24.10 1.09 30.66
CA SER A 651 24.43 1.86 31.86
C SER A 651 23.84 1.23 33.12
N PHE A 652 23.86 -0.11 33.21
CA PHE A 652 23.42 -0.82 34.41
C PHE A 652 24.28 -0.44 35.64
N ALA A 653 23.70 -0.63 36.83
CA ALA A 653 24.31 -0.24 38.10
C ALA A 653 25.57 -1.05 38.48
N ASP A 654 25.89 -2.12 37.74
CA ASP A 654 27.16 -2.86 37.89
C ASP A 654 28.39 -2.05 37.44
N GLY A 655 28.18 -0.94 36.72
CA GLY A 655 29.25 -0.08 36.21
C GLY A 655 30.08 -0.72 35.09
N ALA A 656 29.76 -1.94 34.66
CA ALA A 656 30.57 -2.71 33.71
C ALA A 656 30.52 -2.16 32.28
N ARG A 657 29.51 -1.32 31.97
CA ARG A 657 29.33 -0.64 30.66
C ARG A 657 29.37 -1.61 29.49
N ASN A 658 28.63 -2.71 29.63
CA ASN A 658 28.60 -3.82 28.70
C ASN A 658 28.08 -3.39 27.33
N PHE A 659 28.51 -4.09 26.28
CA PHE A 659 27.83 -3.99 24.99
C PHE A 659 26.69 -5.01 24.98
N GLU A 660 25.49 -4.57 24.64
CA GLU A 660 24.30 -5.40 24.49
C GLU A 660 23.92 -5.43 23.01
N VAL A 661 23.68 -6.61 22.45
CA VAL A 661 23.28 -6.79 21.05
C VAL A 661 22.03 -7.63 21.00
N VAL A 662 21.00 -7.13 20.34
CA VAL A 662 19.80 -7.88 19.97
C VAL A 662 19.73 -7.99 18.45
N VAL A 663 19.34 -9.16 17.95
CA VAL A 663 19.28 -9.47 16.51
C VAL A 663 18.20 -10.53 16.26
N PRO A 664 17.50 -10.52 15.11
CA PRO A 664 16.66 -11.63 14.70
C PRO A 664 17.43 -12.95 14.55
N ALA A 665 16.83 -14.05 14.99
CA ALA A 665 17.35 -15.38 14.74
C ALA A 665 16.93 -15.87 13.34
N ALA A 666 17.81 -16.54 12.61
CA ALA A 666 17.44 -17.17 11.33
C ALA A 666 16.40 -18.30 11.49
N GLY A 667 16.28 -18.88 12.69
CA GLY A 667 15.26 -19.88 13.05
C GLY A 667 13.99 -19.32 13.69
N GLY A 668 13.82 -17.99 13.74
CA GLY A 668 12.68 -17.32 14.39
C GLY A 668 12.93 -16.92 15.84
N GLY A 669 12.22 -15.89 16.29
CA GLY A 669 12.47 -15.15 17.53
C GLY A 669 13.68 -14.22 17.44
N LEU A 670 14.20 -13.86 18.60
CA LEU A 670 15.30 -12.93 18.79
C LEU A 670 16.47 -13.60 19.53
N ILE A 671 17.69 -13.11 19.33
CA ILE A 671 18.88 -13.52 20.08
C ILE A 671 19.46 -12.30 20.79
N HIS A 672 19.73 -12.44 22.09
CA HIS A 672 20.53 -11.50 22.88
C HIS A 672 21.96 -12.02 23.01
N TYR A 673 22.93 -11.15 22.73
CA TYR A 673 24.34 -11.31 23.08
C TYR A 673 24.76 -10.13 23.97
N TYR A 674 25.75 -10.35 24.83
CA TYR A 674 26.37 -9.26 25.58
C TYR A 674 27.87 -9.47 25.73
N ARG A 675 28.63 -8.38 25.85
CA ARG A 675 30.06 -8.41 26.17
C ARG A 675 30.26 -7.78 27.54
N ASN A 676 30.73 -8.57 28.51
CA ASN A 676 31.06 -8.03 29.82
C ASN A 676 32.34 -7.18 29.72
N ASN A 677 32.18 -5.86 29.68
CA ASN A 677 33.30 -4.92 29.50
C ASN A 677 34.03 -4.60 30.81
N GLY A 678 33.47 -5.00 31.97
CA GLY A 678 34.13 -4.94 33.27
C GLY A 678 35.00 -6.17 33.61
N ALA A 679 34.98 -7.22 32.77
CA ALA A 679 35.81 -8.40 32.97
C ALA A 679 37.29 -8.15 32.58
N PRO A 680 38.28 -8.77 33.26
CA PRO A 680 39.70 -8.65 32.90
C PRO A 680 40.01 -9.04 31.44
N THR A 681 39.24 -10.00 30.92
CA THR A 681 39.25 -10.44 29.52
C THR A 681 37.83 -10.37 28.96
N PRO A 682 37.44 -9.26 28.31
CA PRO A 682 36.05 -9.02 27.91
C PRO A 682 35.64 -9.80 26.64
N PHE A 683 35.06 -10.99 26.85
CA PHE A 683 34.51 -11.86 25.81
C PHE A 683 33.02 -11.58 25.53
N TRP A 684 32.57 -11.91 24.31
CA TRP A 684 31.15 -11.99 23.99
C TRP A 684 30.51 -13.24 24.62
N SER A 685 29.27 -13.10 25.07
CA SER A 685 28.46 -14.13 25.71
C SER A 685 27.11 -14.23 25.01
N GLY A 686 26.62 -15.45 24.83
CA GLY A 686 25.46 -15.79 24.01
C GLY A 686 25.74 -17.04 23.16
N PRO A 687 24.85 -17.42 22.23
CA PRO A 687 23.53 -16.82 21.99
C PRO A 687 22.56 -17.04 23.15
N ARG A 688 21.66 -16.08 23.40
CA ARG A 688 20.51 -16.26 24.31
C ARG A 688 19.20 -16.00 23.55
N PRO A 689 18.57 -17.05 22.99
CA PRO A 689 17.29 -16.91 22.29
C PRO A 689 16.15 -16.45 23.22
N PHE A 690 15.25 -15.62 22.70
CA PHE A 690 14.03 -15.16 23.39
C PHE A 690 12.93 -14.79 22.38
N ALA A 691 11.72 -14.49 22.86
CA ALA A 691 10.59 -14.06 22.05
C ALA A 691 10.23 -15.00 20.87
N ALA A 692 10.44 -16.32 21.01
CA ALA A 692 10.14 -17.31 19.97
C ALA A 692 8.67 -17.31 19.50
N SER A 693 7.75 -16.81 20.34
CA SER A 693 6.33 -16.61 19.99
C SER A 693 6.09 -15.60 18.87
N LEU A 694 7.08 -14.79 18.49
CA LEU A 694 7.00 -13.89 17.34
C LEU A 694 7.14 -14.61 15.98
N GLY A 695 7.59 -15.87 15.95
CA GLY A 695 7.91 -16.55 14.70
C GLY A 695 9.06 -15.85 13.97
N THR A 696 8.95 -15.64 12.65
CA THR A 696 9.99 -14.96 11.88
C THR A 696 10.01 -13.46 12.20
N VAL A 697 11.09 -12.98 12.83
CA VAL A 697 11.33 -11.56 13.02
C VAL A 697 12.21 -11.04 11.88
N ASP A 698 11.81 -9.93 11.26
CA ASP A 698 12.52 -9.36 10.13
C ASP A 698 13.65 -8.40 10.53
N ALA A 699 13.40 -7.56 11.52
CA ALA A 699 14.22 -6.39 11.84
C ALA A 699 13.97 -5.91 13.28
N VAL A 700 14.95 -5.20 13.86
CA VAL A 700 14.85 -4.69 15.24
C VAL A 700 15.45 -3.30 15.41
N SER A 701 14.99 -2.60 16.45
CA SER A 701 15.69 -1.48 17.07
C SER A 701 15.73 -1.69 18.58
N MET A 702 16.73 -1.15 19.27
CA MET A 702 16.87 -1.28 20.73
C MET A 702 17.36 0.03 21.35
N ILE A 703 16.79 0.37 22.50
CA ILE A 703 17.27 1.42 23.39
C ILE A 703 17.43 0.88 24.82
N GLN A 704 18.16 1.59 25.66
CA GLN A 704 17.98 1.50 27.12
C GLN A 704 17.11 2.67 27.57
N SER A 705 15.98 2.40 28.20
CA SER A 705 15.02 3.41 28.64
C SER A 705 15.25 3.85 30.08
N ASN A 706 14.64 4.97 30.47
CA ASN A 706 14.62 5.42 31.87
C ASN A 706 13.54 4.73 32.73
N PHE A 707 12.77 3.79 32.18
CA PHE A 707 11.89 2.90 32.93
C PHE A 707 12.76 1.85 33.64
N ASP A 708 13.29 2.20 34.80
CA ASP A 708 14.21 1.37 35.61
C ASP A 708 15.45 0.83 34.87
N GLY A 709 15.85 1.47 33.76
CA GLY A 709 17.01 1.05 32.97
C GLY A 709 16.73 -0.17 32.07
N HIS A 710 15.48 -0.43 31.69
CA HIS A 710 15.12 -1.56 30.82
C HIS A 710 15.80 -1.51 29.45
N LEU A 711 16.05 -2.68 28.85
CA LEU A 711 16.32 -2.78 27.41
C LEU A 711 14.97 -2.86 26.69
N GLU A 712 14.63 -1.88 25.88
CA GLU A 712 13.40 -1.88 25.07
C GLU A 712 13.76 -2.29 23.64
N VAL A 713 13.09 -3.30 23.09
CA VAL A 713 13.31 -3.83 21.75
C VAL A 713 12.02 -3.71 20.94
N LEU A 714 12.08 -2.91 19.87
CA LEU A 714 11.02 -2.81 18.88
C LEU A 714 11.37 -3.72 17.70
N ALA A 715 10.57 -4.74 17.46
CA ALA A 715 10.73 -5.73 16.40
C ALA A 715 9.67 -5.54 15.30
N ARG A 716 10.05 -5.74 14.03
CA ARG A 716 9.10 -5.90 12.92
C ARG A 716 8.87 -7.39 12.65
N VAL A 717 7.61 -7.78 12.54
CA VAL A 717 7.16 -9.13 12.14
C VAL A 717 6.14 -8.94 11.02
N GLY A 718 6.54 -9.25 9.78
CA GLY A 718 5.68 -8.95 8.63
C GLY A 718 5.40 -7.45 8.53
N ASP A 719 4.13 -7.05 8.44
CA ASP A 719 3.68 -5.67 8.39
C ASP A 719 3.38 -5.04 9.77
N GLU A 720 3.62 -5.76 10.87
CA GLU A 720 3.36 -5.29 12.25
C GLU A 720 4.63 -4.92 13.03
N LEU A 721 4.46 -4.05 14.03
CA LEU A 721 5.45 -3.73 15.06
C LEU A 721 5.10 -4.36 16.41
N HIS A 722 6.09 -4.94 17.08
CA HIS A 722 5.96 -5.57 18.40
C HIS A 722 7.06 -5.07 19.35
N MET A 723 6.68 -4.67 20.57
CA MET A 723 7.62 -4.28 21.62
C MET A 723 7.85 -5.44 22.60
N VAL A 724 9.11 -5.65 22.97
CA VAL A 724 9.56 -6.57 24.04
C VAL A 724 10.54 -5.79 24.90
N TRP A 725 10.49 -5.92 26.23
CA TRP A 725 11.49 -5.30 27.10
C TRP A 725 12.17 -6.31 28.02
N ARG A 726 13.39 -6.01 28.45
CA ARG A 726 14.11 -6.75 29.49
C ARG A 726 14.20 -5.90 30.74
N THR A 727 13.83 -6.47 31.89
CA THR A 727 14.04 -5.82 33.19
C THR A 727 15.55 -5.63 33.47
N SER A 728 15.89 -4.71 34.38
CA SER A 728 17.28 -4.50 34.81
C SER A 728 17.60 -5.33 36.08
N GLY A 729 18.89 -5.42 36.43
CA GLY A 729 19.33 -6.04 37.69
C GLY A 729 19.44 -7.57 37.70
N ALA A 730 19.61 -8.12 38.91
CA ALA A 730 19.76 -9.55 39.14
C ALA A 730 18.40 -10.27 38.98
N GLY A 731 18.36 -11.31 38.15
CA GLY A 731 17.10 -11.99 37.79
C GLY A 731 16.35 -11.36 36.60
N ALA A 732 16.98 -10.43 35.87
CA ALA A 732 16.40 -9.75 34.72
C ALA A 732 15.87 -10.69 33.61
N THR A 733 14.58 -10.56 33.31
CA THR A 733 13.78 -11.37 32.37
C THR A 733 13.26 -10.55 31.19
N TRP A 734 12.98 -11.22 30.08
CA TRP A 734 12.27 -10.64 28.93
C TRP A 734 10.75 -10.70 29.14
N SER A 735 10.05 -9.66 28.73
CA SER A 735 8.58 -9.60 28.71
C SER A 735 7.98 -10.55 27.67
N THR A 736 6.67 -10.78 27.74
CA THR A 736 5.93 -11.21 26.56
C THR A 736 5.93 -10.08 25.51
N PRO A 737 6.02 -10.39 24.21
CA PRO A 737 5.85 -9.40 23.16
C PRO A 737 4.44 -8.80 23.16
N ARG A 738 4.35 -7.52 22.80
CA ARG A 738 3.06 -6.81 22.65
C ARG A 738 3.05 -6.03 21.34
N ARG A 739 1.99 -6.17 20.55
CA ARG A 739 1.80 -5.36 19.33
C ARG A 739 1.74 -3.87 19.68
N VAL A 740 2.33 -3.07 18.79
CA VAL A 740 2.42 -1.61 18.85
C VAL A 740 1.57 -0.98 17.76
N PHE A 741 1.74 -1.45 16.52
CA PHE A 741 1.08 -0.99 15.31
C PHE A 741 0.90 -2.21 14.39
#